data_AF-A0A9E7QZT3-F1
#
_entry.id   AF-A0A9E7QZT3-F1
#
_cell.length_a   1.000
_cell.length_b   1.000
_cell.length_c   1.000
_cell.angle_alpha   90.00
_cell.angle_beta   90.00
_cell.angle_gamma   90.00
#
_symmetry.space_group_name_H-M   'P 1'
#
loop_
_entity.id
_entity.type
_entity.pdbx_description
1 polymer ?
#
loop_
_entity_poly.entity_id
_entity_poly.type
_entity_poly.pdbx_seq_one_letter_code
_entity_poly.pdbx_strand_id
1 'polypeptide(L)'
;MSSALDEDVVRTVDNGRETLGAMIGAAQSHLRKVFIVFVVGLIGTIYALQEFIWAQMKADLNANPDIQIVAVTPFDVILLQVKIGLVVGALLSLPLLVYYARQPLRERGLWVPDRLDVSVGGYVALALVSLGLLVGGIAYAYFLFFPLMLDFLASNATSAGFEPTYSIVMWAQFIFLLSVSFGLAAQLPLVMSGLSYTDVVPYETFRDKWRYAVIGIFAFGALFSPPDPFTQIMWAVPLLFLYGLSLGLARIVTTARVSSEAIGVRTLARRRWNLLVGAFVVVAGGTYLLGQALYAGRFDATLQQLPAPIRPGLFARDLLFGLPVDGVLAVVGVLLGLLTAGAVVVVLLFTELEELPSPEERRRGRARAAPASTGTPAALDVGALDVHGVRAAPIEPFVEMTEDEALALAREAMDDDDPDKAEALLDRFDEAQAMVEANPEANGATAAAANRVGEDGELEDSEAAKPATPNPTAEDPADVEIVGLTASGVRNAPDEVFAEMTEDEAVDHAQQAMEAGNAEKAEAIFERFDAVQERIRAEGPTGTWGESAEGYGAVLRLGASRVDWRGRFGAVWNLLAVLAVLVGGGVYLGVSQGAVTLPPALADIAGPTVLGAALGVLAGVLVAGLVAGGLAALWAYRAATDATAVDFAVLTVEEVRDAPFAAFFGTLEGDVDREAEALIRRGESEKAQALFDRYEEVESERENTETRRRASRGANDGGVFSRTGAGMASAFTDDDVDDDDIGGYYYDLAFIFDSITSKTFWLVGWFMAVLALTFVTLYQGGIGVLKNQFYARLPASVQPDSVQLVTLHPVEALIFEIKVSTIIAAVATLPLLLYYVWPALKERGFASGDRNVLVTWAGTLFGGLLVGSVVGFLFVAPTIISWLAADVVQNEMLIRYRINNFGWLVFFTTVGVGLMLDIPLSMWLFHRGGLVPYRSMKARWREVTIAVLAVAALASPKGIFTMFLLGVPIMACYGLGLAILRLYVAVSGDEGRPPLLSGQEAD
;
A
#
# COMPACT_ATOMS: atom_id res chain seq x y z
N MET A 1 -20.01 73.43 8.79
CA MET A 1 -20.05 72.16 8.04
C MET A 1 -19.06 71.17 8.67
N SER A 2 -19.34 70.67 9.88
CA SER A 2 -18.39 69.80 10.62
C SER A 2 -19.09 68.75 11.51
N SER A 3 -20.28 68.29 11.14
CA SER A 3 -21.03 67.32 11.95
C SER A 3 -21.66 66.18 11.15
N ALA A 4 -21.16 65.91 9.94
CA ALA A 4 -21.72 64.87 9.07
C ALA A 4 -20.68 63.79 8.69
N LEU A 5 -19.50 63.79 9.29
CA LEU A 5 -18.40 62.86 8.97
C LEU A 5 -17.95 61.98 10.14
N ASP A 6 -18.54 62.11 11.33
CA ASP A 6 -18.15 61.31 12.50
C ASP A 6 -19.12 60.17 12.83
N GLU A 7 -20.41 60.28 12.50
CA GLU A 7 -21.39 59.29 12.96
C GLU A 7 -21.28 57.96 12.20
N ASP A 8 -21.11 57.98 10.88
CA ASP A 8 -20.99 56.76 10.06
C ASP A 8 -19.65 56.04 10.28
N VAL A 9 -18.57 56.80 10.54
CA VAL A 9 -17.24 56.24 10.85
C VAL A 9 -17.23 55.61 12.25
N VAL A 10 -17.79 56.30 13.25
CA VAL A 10 -17.94 55.75 14.60
C VAL A 10 -18.81 54.50 14.57
N ARG A 11 -19.93 54.53 13.84
CA ARG A 11 -20.86 53.40 13.74
C ARG A 11 -20.25 52.21 13.00
N THR A 12 -19.44 52.42 11.96
CA THR A 12 -18.73 51.33 11.27
C THR A 12 -17.61 50.73 12.12
N VAL A 13 -16.88 51.56 12.88
CA VAL A 13 -15.86 51.08 13.84
C VAL A 13 -16.50 50.33 15.00
N ASP A 14 -17.61 50.82 15.56
CA ASP A 14 -18.32 50.16 16.65
C ASP A 14 -18.96 48.85 16.18
N ASN A 15 -19.62 48.83 15.02
CA ASN A 15 -20.13 47.60 14.41
C ASN A 15 -19.00 46.59 14.12
N GLY A 16 -17.84 47.07 13.67
CA GLY A 16 -16.63 46.26 13.46
C GLY A 16 -16.06 45.68 14.75
N ARG A 17 -16.06 46.45 15.84
CA ARG A 17 -15.62 46.01 17.17
C ARG A 17 -16.61 45.06 17.82
N GLU A 18 -17.91 45.24 17.61
CA GLU A 18 -18.95 44.33 18.07
C GLU A 18 -18.92 43.00 17.32
N THR A 19 -18.72 43.02 16.00
CA THR A 19 -18.55 41.78 15.22
C THR A 19 -17.25 41.06 15.55
N LEU A 20 -16.12 41.77 15.66
CA LEU A 20 -14.86 41.17 16.14
C LEU A 20 -14.98 40.65 17.57
N GLY A 21 -15.64 41.40 18.45
CA GLY A 21 -15.90 41.03 19.84
C GLY A 21 -16.80 39.79 19.95
N ALA A 22 -17.83 39.70 19.11
CA ALA A 22 -18.71 38.53 19.02
C ALA A 22 -17.96 37.31 18.45
N MET A 23 -17.14 37.47 17.41
CA MET A 23 -16.32 36.39 16.86
C MET A 23 -15.27 35.89 17.86
N ILE A 24 -14.54 36.79 18.52
CA ILE A 24 -13.55 36.44 19.55
C ILE A 24 -14.24 35.83 20.76
N GLY A 25 -15.39 36.38 21.19
CA GLY A 25 -16.17 35.86 22.31
C GLY A 25 -16.75 34.46 22.04
N ALA A 26 -17.24 34.21 20.82
CA ALA A 26 -17.69 32.89 20.39
C ALA A 26 -16.53 31.87 20.36
N ALA A 27 -15.38 32.26 19.80
CA ALA A 27 -14.17 31.43 19.80
C ALA A 27 -13.69 31.11 21.22
N GLN A 28 -13.67 32.10 22.12
CA GLN A 28 -13.33 31.91 23.53
C GLN A 28 -14.33 30.99 24.26
N SER A 29 -15.63 31.10 23.97
CA SER A 29 -16.65 30.27 24.60
C SER A 29 -16.53 28.79 24.18
N HIS A 30 -16.30 28.52 22.89
CA HIS A 30 -16.06 27.17 22.39
C HIS A 30 -14.74 26.60 22.91
N LEU A 31 -13.66 27.39 22.86
CA LEU A 31 -12.35 26.97 23.36
C LEU A 31 -12.37 26.71 24.87
N ARG A 32 -13.16 27.45 25.66
CA ARG A 32 -13.37 27.18 27.08
C ARG A 32 -13.99 25.80 27.33
N LYS A 33 -14.99 25.39 26.52
CA LYS A 33 -15.60 24.06 26.65
C LYS A 33 -14.58 22.95 26.33
N VAL A 34 -13.80 23.14 25.26
CA VAL A 34 -12.70 22.24 24.89
C VAL A 34 -11.66 22.17 26.00
N PHE A 35 -11.29 23.31 26.59
CA PHE A 35 -10.35 23.39 27.70
C PHE A 35 -10.86 22.70 28.97
N ILE A 36 -12.16 22.80 29.29
CA ILE A 36 -12.75 22.07 30.42
C ILE A 36 -12.63 20.55 30.20
N VAL A 37 -12.98 20.05 29.01
CA VAL A 37 -12.83 18.62 28.69
C VAL A 37 -11.37 18.18 28.75
N PHE A 38 -10.45 19.02 28.25
CA PHE A 38 -9.01 18.80 28.37
C PHE A 38 -8.57 18.66 29.84
N VAL A 39 -8.98 19.58 30.72
CA VAL A 39 -8.62 19.55 32.15
C VAL A 39 -9.24 18.35 32.86
N VAL A 40 -10.51 18.03 32.57
CA VAL A 40 -11.17 16.83 33.11
C VAL A 40 -10.45 15.57 32.65
N GLY A 41 -10.05 15.48 31.39
CA GLY A 41 -9.25 14.38 30.86
C GLY A 41 -7.89 14.28 31.52
N LEU A 42 -7.19 15.40 31.71
CA LEU A 42 -5.91 15.48 32.41
C LEU A 42 -6.01 14.96 33.86
N ILE A 43 -6.94 15.51 34.65
CA ILE A 43 -7.12 15.13 36.06
C ILE A 43 -7.64 13.70 36.17
N GLY A 44 -8.61 13.32 35.35
CA GLY A 44 -9.17 11.97 35.31
C GLY A 44 -8.11 10.92 34.97
N THR A 45 -7.20 11.22 34.04
CA THR A 45 -6.08 10.33 33.70
C THR A 45 -5.10 10.19 34.86
N ILE A 46 -4.75 11.28 35.54
CA ILE A 46 -3.86 11.23 36.71
C ILE A 46 -4.48 10.35 37.80
N TYR A 47 -5.77 10.53 38.09
CA TYR A 47 -6.49 9.72 39.08
C TYR A 47 -6.55 8.25 38.67
N ALA A 48 -6.89 7.96 37.41
CA ALA A 48 -6.92 6.59 36.89
C ALA A 48 -5.54 5.91 36.94
N LEU A 49 -4.46 6.64 36.65
CA LEU A 49 -3.09 6.15 36.77
C LEU A 49 -2.72 5.81 38.21
N GLN A 50 -3.10 6.66 39.16
CA GLN A 50 -2.79 6.47 40.58
C GLN A 50 -3.54 5.29 41.20
N GLU A 51 -4.84 5.17 40.94
CA GLU A 51 -5.70 4.21 41.64
C GLU A 51 -5.76 2.84 40.96
N PHE A 52 -5.78 2.79 39.62
CA PHE A 52 -6.12 1.58 38.88
C PHE A 52 -5.00 1.12 37.93
N ILE A 53 -4.61 1.99 37.00
CA ILE A 53 -3.80 1.58 35.84
C ILE A 53 -2.39 1.12 36.25
N TRP A 54 -1.73 1.76 37.22
CA TRP A 54 -0.38 1.34 37.62
C TRP A 54 -0.31 -0.03 38.25
N ALA A 55 -1.27 -0.37 39.12
CA ALA A 55 -1.32 -1.69 39.72
C ALA A 55 -1.54 -2.76 38.63
N GLN A 56 -2.48 -2.51 37.72
CA GLN A 56 -2.82 -3.44 36.64
C GLN A 56 -1.67 -3.62 35.63
N MET A 57 -1.09 -2.52 35.15
CA MET A 57 0.04 -2.57 34.21
C MET A 57 1.23 -3.33 34.78
N LYS A 58 1.53 -3.15 36.08
CA LYS A 58 2.60 -3.91 36.72
C LYS A 58 2.25 -5.39 36.83
N ALA A 59 1.01 -5.74 37.14
CA ALA A 59 0.59 -7.14 37.24
C ALA A 59 0.66 -7.85 35.88
N ASP A 60 0.18 -7.21 34.81
CA ASP A 60 0.02 -7.85 33.50
C ASP A 60 1.32 -7.84 32.69
N LEU A 61 2.03 -6.71 32.67
CA LEU A 61 3.18 -6.49 31.78
C LEU A 61 4.53 -6.80 32.46
N ASN A 62 4.55 -7.03 33.77
CA ASN A 62 5.74 -7.49 34.51
C ASN A 62 5.67 -8.99 34.82
N ALA A 63 5.25 -9.80 33.85
CA ALA A 63 5.05 -11.23 34.05
C ALA A 63 6.35 -12.04 34.24
N ASN A 64 7.50 -11.49 33.83
CA ASN A 64 8.79 -12.12 34.04
C ASN A 64 9.37 -11.68 35.40
N PRO A 65 9.65 -12.61 36.33
CA PRO A 65 10.15 -12.29 37.68
C PRO A 65 11.51 -11.59 37.67
N ASP A 66 12.27 -11.69 36.58
CA ASP A 66 13.58 -11.07 36.43
C ASP A 66 13.49 -9.56 36.19
N ILE A 67 12.32 -9.04 35.78
CA ILE A 67 12.13 -7.61 35.48
C ILE A 67 11.81 -6.84 36.76
N GLN A 68 12.68 -5.89 37.10
CA GLN A 68 12.51 -4.99 38.25
C GLN A 68 12.20 -3.56 37.79
N ILE A 69 11.02 -3.04 38.13
CA ILE A 69 10.65 -1.67 37.80
C ILE A 69 11.05 -0.72 38.93
N VAL A 70 11.94 0.24 38.65
CA VAL A 70 12.50 1.17 39.64
C VAL A 70 12.18 2.63 39.31
N ALA A 71 12.05 3.46 40.33
CA ALA A 71 12.05 4.92 40.19
C ALA A 71 13.46 5.44 40.43
N VAL A 72 14.06 6.10 39.42
CA VAL A 72 15.42 6.65 39.53
C VAL A 72 15.42 7.95 40.32
N THR A 73 14.43 8.81 40.09
CA THR A 73 14.21 10.01 40.90
C THR A 73 12.79 10.03 41.47
N PRO A 74 12.58 10.58 42.69
CA PRO A 74 11.25 10.61 43.31
C PRO A 74 10.23 11.48 42.55
N PHE A 75 10.66 12.59 41.96
CA PHE A 75 9.76 13.56 41.31
C PHE A 75 9.29 13.12 39.91
N ASP A 76 10.08 12.28 39.22
CA ASP A 76 9.77 11.93 37.82
C ASP A 76 8.45 11.17 37.65
N VAL A 77 8.00 10.42 38.66
CA VAL A 77 6.73 9.66 38.59
C VAL A 77 5.52 10.60 38.50
N ILE A 78 5.54 11.70 39.26
CA ILE A 78 4.47 12.71 39.22
C ILE A 78 4.51 13.44 37.87
N LEU A 79 5.71 13.83 37.43
CA LEU A 79 5.87 14.50 36.14
C LEU A 79 5.43 13.62 34.96
N LEU A 80 5.70 12.31 35.04
CA LEU A 80 5.22 11.32 34.07
C LEU A 80 3.68 11.29 34.00
N GLN A 81 2.99 11.21 35.14
CA GLN A 81 1.53 11.19 35.19
C GLN A 81 0.93 12.44 34.54
N VAL A 82 1.52 13.61 34.81
CA VAL A 82 1.11 14.87 34.17
C VAL A 82 1.38 14.83 32.66
N LYS A 83 2.55 14.36 32.21
CA LYS A 83 2.86 14.24 30.77
C LYS A 83 1.87 13.34 30.03
N ILE A 84 1.55 12.17 30.59
CA ILE A 84 0.56 11.25 30.02
C ILE A 84 -0.83 11.91 30.02
N GLY A 85 -1.24 12.49 31.15
CA GLY A 85 -2.53 13.17 31.26
C GLY A 85 -2.68 14.37 30.32
N LEU A 86 -1.61 15.09 30.00
CA LEU A 86 -1.63 16.18 29.01
C LEU A 86 -1.95 15.64 27.62
N VAL A 87 -1.33 14.53 27.22
CA VAL A 87 -1.58 13.91 25.91
C VAL A 87 -2.99 13.32 25.85
N VAL A 88 -3.41 12.57 26.88
CA VAL A 88 -4.76 11.99 26.93
C VAL A 88 -5.84 13.07 27.00
N GLY A 89 -5.64 14.11 27.81
CA GLY A 89 -6.52 15.27 27.87
C GLY A 89 -6.65 15.97 26.52
N ALA A 90 -5.53 16.14 25.80
CA ALA A 90 -5.55 16.70 24.45
C ALA A 90 -6.33 15.81 23.48
N LEU A 91 -6.09 14.49 23.48
CA LEU A 91 -6.79 13.52 22.65
C LEU A 91 -8.31 13.49 22.94
N LEU A 92 -8.72 13.51 24.20
CA LEU A 92 -10.13 13.56 24.59
C LEU A 92 -10.81 14.87 24.18
N SER A 93 -10.08 15.97 24.17
CA SER A 93 -10.59 17.27 23.75
C SER A 93 -10.67 17.43 22.22
N LEU A 94 -9.95 16.59 21.46
CA LEU A 94 -9.79 16.72 20.01
C LEU A 94 -11.09 16.55 19.21
N PRO A 95 -11.96 15.54 19.46
CA PRO A 95 -13.25 15.45 18.76
C PRO A 95 -14.13 16.69 18.97
N LEU A 96 -14.13 17.22 20.19
CA LEU A 96 -14.90 18.42 20.53
C LEU A 96 -14.30 19.68 19.88
N LEU A 97 -12.97 19.76 19.81
CA LEU A 97 -12.25 20.81 19.09
C LEU A 97 -12.64 20.80 17.60
N VAL A 98 -12.60 19.62 16.96
CA VAL A 98 -12.98 19.46 15.54
C VAL A 98 -14.45 19.83 15.32
N TYR A 99 -15.36 19.40 16.21
CA TYR A 99 -16.78 19.74 16.13
C TYR A 99 -17.03 21.26 16.16
N TYR A 100 -16.43 21.98 17.11
CA TYR A 100 -16.58 23.44 17.19
C TYR A 100 -15.79 24.19 16.11
N ALA A 101 -14.69 23.61 15.61
CA ALA A 101 -13.92 24.18 14.49
C ALA A 101 -14.62 24.03 13.13
N ARG A 102 -15.57 23.10 13.00
CA ARG A 102 -16.30 22.84 11.75
C ARG A 102 -16.94 24.10 11.14
N GLN A 103 -17.70 24.86 11.93
CA GLN A 103 -18.38 26.07 11.45
C GLN A 103 -17.41 27.11 10.87
N PRO A 104 -16.38 27.57 11.61
CA PRO A 104 -15.43 28.54 11.07
C PRO A 104 -14.57 28.00 9.92
N LEU A 105 -14.37 26.68 9.81
CA LEU A 105 -13.71 26.07 8.65
C LEU A 105 -14.61 26.06 7.41
N ARG A 106 -15.92 25.82 7.57
CA ARG A 106 -16.91 25.89 6.49
C ARG A 106 -17.03 27.31 5.95
N GLU A 107 -17.08 28.31 6.84
CA GLU A 107 -17.10 29.73 6.45
C GLU A 107 -15.88 30.14 5.62
N ARG A 108 -14.74 29.47 5.81
CA ARG A 108 -13.49 29.73 5.07
C ARG A 108 -13.35 28.88 3.80
N GLY A 109 -14.31 28.02 3.49
CA GLY A 109 -14.21 27.07 2.37
C GLY A 109 -13.12 26.01 2.54
N LEU A 110 -12.59 25.81 3.76
CA LEU A 110 -11.54 24.83 4.08
C LEU A 110 -12.10 23.52 4.64
N TRP A 111 -13.43 23.36 4.65
CA TRP A 111 -14.11 22.15 5.12
C TRP A 111 -14.43 21.20 3.95
N VAL A 112 -14.44 19.90 4.23
CA VAL A 112 -14.74 18.86 3.25
C VAL A 112 -16.15 19.09 2.65
N PRO A 113 -16.35 18.97 1.32
CA PRO A 113 -17.64 19.21 0.68
C PRO A 113 -18.79 18.40 1.31
N ASP A 114 -20.00 18.97 1.33
CA ASP A 114 -21.20 18.41 1.96
C ASP A 114 -21.80 17.19 1.23
N ARG A 115 -20.97 16.30 0.70
CA ARG A 115 -21.37 15.05 0.02
C ARG A 115 -21.80 13.93 0.98
N LEU A 116 -21.67 14.13 2.28
CA LEU A 116 -22.06 13.19 3.34
C LEU A 116 -23.40 13.63 3.95
N ASP A 117 -24.51 13.22 3.35
CA ASP A 117 -25.84 13.36 3.95
C ASP A 117 -26.05 12.26 5.01
N VAL A 118 -25.26 12.32 6.07
CA VAL A 118 -25.29 11.35 7.16
C VAL A 118 -26.20 11.88 8.26
N SER A 119 -27.23 11.12 8.61
CA SER A 119 -28.11 11.44 9.73
C SER A 119 -27.31 11.59 11.03
N VAL A 120 -27.86 12.32 12.02
CA VAL A 120 -27.24 12.47 13.35
C VAL A 120 -26.89 11.09 13.95
N GLY A 121 -27.71 10.07 13.68
CA GLY A 121 -27.44 8.68 14.06
C GLY A 121 -26.22 8.07 13.38
N GLY A 122 -25.97 8.38 12.11
CA GLY A 122 -24.78 7.89 11.39
C GLY A 122 -23.47 8.51 11.90
N TYR A 123 -23.47 9.78 12.31
CA TYR A 123 -22.30 10.38 12.98
C TYR A 123 -22.00 9.71 14.32
N VAL A 124 -23.04 9.37 15.09
CA VAL A 124 -22.89 8.62 16.35
C VAL A 124 -22.35 7.22 16.09
N ALA A 125 -22.87 6.52 15.08
CA ALA A 125 -22.39 5.20 14.69
C ALA A 125 -20.91 5.24 14.28
N LEU A 126 -20.52 6.22 13.45
CA LEU A 126 -19.12 6.40 13.04
C LEU A 126 -18.21 6.73 14.22
N ALA A 127 -18.67 7.56 15.16
CA ALA A 127 -17.94 7.85 16.40
C ALA A 127 -17.77 6.60 17.28
N LEU A 128 -18.80 5.76 17.39
CA LEU A 128 -18.74 4.50 18.14
C LEU A 128 -17.78 3.50 17.47
N VAL A 129 -17.79 3.40 16.14
CA VAL A 129 -16.86 2.56 15.37
C VAL A 129 -15.43 3.07 15.54
N SER A 130 -15.20 4.38 15.41
CA SER A 130 -13.89 4.99 15.64
C SER A 130 -13.37 4.73 17.06
N LEU A 131 -14.22 4.91 18.08
CA LEU A 131 -13.87 4.59 19.46
C LEU A 131 -13.57 3.10 19.65
N GLY A 132 -14.38 2.22 19.06
CA GLY A 132 -14.17 0.78 19.09
C GLY A 132 -12.83 0.37 18.46
N LEU A 133 -12.48 0.95 17.31
CA LEU A 133 -11.18 0.73 16.66
C LEU A 133 -10.02 1.28 17.49
N LEU A 134 -10.17 2.45 18.10
CA LEU A 134 -9.14 3.05 18.96
C LEU A 134 -8.86 2.15 20.16
N VAL A 135 -9.91 1.72 20.86
CA VAL A 135 -9.82 0.80 21.99
C VAL A 135 -9.28 -0.55 21.53
N GLY A 136 -9.69 -1.05 20.36
CA GLY A 136 -9.18 -2.28 19.76
C GLY A 136 -7.68 -2.23 19.48
N GLY A 137 -7.18 -1.12 18.92
CA GLY A 137 -5.74 -0.92 18.70
C GLY A 137 -4.94 -0.83 20.00
N ILE A 138 -5.46 -0.14 21.02
CA ILE A 138 -4.84 -0.07 22.35
C ILE A 138 -4.87 -1.44 23.03
N ALA A 139 -5.97 -2.19 22.90
CA ALA A 139 -6.10 -3.54 23.43
C ALA A 139 -5.12 -4.51 22.76
N TYR A 140 -4.99 -4.44 21.43
CA TYR A 140 -3.95 -5.18 20.70
C TYR A 140 -2.56 -4.87 21.24
N ALA A 141 -2.25 -3.58 21.43
CA ALA A 141 -0.95 -3.18 21.96
C ALA A 141 -0.71 -3.79 23.36
N TYR A 142 -1.67 -3.60 24.28
CA TYR A 142 -1.59 -4.04 25.68
C TYR A 142 -1.54 -5.55 25.86
N PHE A 143 -2.43 -6.29 25.20
CA PHE A 143 -2.61 -7.72 25.44
C PHE A 143 -1.76 -8.61 24.54
N LEU A 144 -1.34 -8.13 23.36
CA LEU A 144 -0.58 -8.93 22.40
C LEU A 144 0.86 -8.44 22.22
N PHE A 145 0.99 -7.17 21.81
CA PHE A 145 2.29 -6.64 21.39
C PHE A 145 3.27 -6.48 22.56
N PHE A 146 2.87 -5.83 23.67
CA PHE A 146 3.79 -5.60 24.80
C PHE A 146 4.25 -6.88 25.49
N PRO A 147 3.40 -7.89 25.78
CA PRO A 147 3.86 -9.14 26.36
C PRO A 147 4.91 -9.84 25.49
N LEU A 148 4.69 -9.92 24.18
CA LEU A 148 5.64 -10.51 23.24
C LEU A 148 6.96 -9.74 23.21
N MET A 149 6.87 -8.42 23.07
CA MET A 149 8.03 -7.56 22.96
C MET A 149 8.85 -7.50 24.25
N LEU A 150 8.21 -7.29 25.40
CA LEU A 150 8.91 -7.12 26.67
C LEU A 150 9.58 -8.43 27.10
N ASP A 151 8.97 -9.58 26.82
CA ASP A 151 9.58 -10.90 27.05
C ASP A 151 10.80 -11.12 26.14
N PHE A 152 10.69 -10.79 24.85
CA PHE A 152 11.82 -10.82 23.92
C PHE A 152 12.97 -9.89 24.38
N LEU A 153 12.66 -8.66 24.77
CA LEU A 153 13.68 -7.69 25.20
C LEU A 153 14.32 -8.09 26.54
N ALA A 154 13.54 -8.61 27.48
CA ALA A 154 14.04 -9.09 28.77
C ALA A 154 14.92 -10.33 28.60
N SER A 155 14.49 -11.30 27.78
CA SER A 155 15.29 -12.49 27.47
C SER A 155 16.59 -12.15 26.74
N ASN A 156 16.57 -11.16 25.82
CA ASN A 156 17.79 -10.64 25.23
C ASN A 156 18.72 -10.06 26.31
N ALA A 157 18.21 -9.17 27.17
CA ALA A 157 18.99 -8.54 28.23
C ALA A 157 19.61 -9.59 29.18
N THR A 158 18.83 -10.59 29.61
CA THR A 158 19.32 -11.64 30.53
C THR A 158 20.34 -12.55 29.84
N SER A 159 20.14 -12.90 28.57
CA SER A 159 21.11 -13.70 27.79
C SER A 159 22.44 -12.96 27.58
N ALA A 160 22.41 -11.63 27.44
CA ALA A 160 23.59 -10.77 27.42
C ALA A 160 24.22 -10.58 28.81
N GLY A 161 23.58 -11.08 29.87
CA GLY A 161 24.05 -10.99 31.25
C GLY A 161 23.71 -9.66 31.93
N PHE A 162 22.70 -8.94 31.46
CA PHE A 162 22.20 -7.73 32.10
C PHE A 162 20.97 -8.02 32.94
N GLU A 163 20.79 -7.26 34.02
CA GLU A 163 19.59 -7.31 34.84
C GLU A 163 18.54 -6.32 34.28
N PRO A 164 17.35 -6.78 33.88
CA PRO A 164 16.31 -5.92 33.31
C PRO A 164 15.63 -5.05 34.38
N THR A 165 16.34 -4.02 34.83
CA THR A 165 15.84 -3.07 35.85
C THR A 165 15.25 -1.81 35.21
N TYR A 166 14.04 -1.90 34.65
CA TYR A 166 13.45 -0.78 33.91
C TYR A 166 13.08 0.41 34.80
N SER A 167 13.39 1.62 34.34
CA SER A 167 12.89 2.85 34.94
C SER A 167 11.39 2.97 34.66
N ILE A 168 10.58 3.21 35.70
CA ILE A 168 9.13 3.43 35.57
C ILE A 168 8.78 4.49 34.52
N VAL A 169 9.59 5.56 34.42
CA VAL A 169 9.37 6.68 33.51
C VAL A 169 9.54 6.25 32.07
N MET A 170 10.70 5.65 31.76
CA MET A 170 11.02 5.21 30.41
C MET A 170 10.11 4.07 29.97
N TRP A 171 9.87 3.10 30.85
CA TRP A 171 9.00 1.96 30.60
C TRP A 171 7.54 2.41 30.33
N ALA A 172 6.98 3.27 31.17
CA ALA A 172 5.61 3.73 30.99
C ALA A 172 5.46 4.69 29.79
N GLN A 173 6.43 5.57 29.52
CA GLN A 173 6.41 6.42 28.32
C GLN A 173 6.43 5.59 27.05
N PHE A 174 7.29 4.56 27.03
CA PHE A 174 7.37 3.62 25.93
C PHE A 174 6.04 2.89 25.71
N ILE A 175 5.42 2.36 26.77
CA ILE A 175 4.13 1.69 26.66
C ILE A 175 3.04 2.65 26.20
N PHE A 176 2.97 3.84 26.79
CA PHE A 176 1.94 4.83 26.47
C PHE A 176 2.06 5.31 25.02
N LEU A 177 3.26 5.68 24.57
CA LEU A 177 3.50 6.23 23.24
C LEU A 177 3.16 5.19 22.16
N LEU A 178 3.60 3.94 22.32
CA LEU A 178 3.29 2.88 21.37
C LEU A 178 1.80 2.46 21.43
N SER A 179 1.17 2.45 22.61
CA SER A 179 -0.27 2.19 22.74
C SER A 179 -1.11 3.21 21.96
N VAL A 180 -0.80 4.50 22.13
CA VAL A 180 -1.45 5.58 21.37
C VAL A 180 -1.19 5.41 19.88
N SER A 181 0.04 5.08 19.50
CA SER A 181 0.41 4.83 18.11
C SER A 181 -0.41 3.70 17.47
N PHE A 182 -0.59 2.56 18.14
CA PHE A 182 -1.42 1.46 17.63
C PHE A 182 -2.91 1.83 17.60
N GLY A 183 -3.40 2.58 18.61
CA GLY A 183 -4.76 3.10 18.60
C GLY A 183 -5.03 4.02 17.40
N LEU A 184 -4.10 4.92 17.08
CA LEU A 184 -4.18 5.80 15.91
C LEU A 184 -4.06 5.01 14.61
N ALA A 185 -3.15 4.04 14.53
CA ALA A 185 -3.00 3.17 13.37
C ALA A 185 -4.28 2.34 13.10
N ALA A 186 -4.99 1.90 14.15
CA ALA A 186 -6.26 1.21 14.02
C ALA A 186 -7.38 2.08 13.42
N GLN A 187 -7.18 3.40 13.29
CA GLN A 187 -8.09 4.28 12.54
C GLN A 187 -7.89 4.20 11.03
N LEU A 188 -6.78 3.66 10.53
CA LEU A 188 -6.49 3.58 9.10
C LEU A 188 -7.64 2.95 8.28
N PRO A 189 -8.28 1.84 8.71
CA PRO A 189 -9.36 1.23 7.94
C PRO A 189 -10.56 2.16 7.80
N LEU A 190 -10.93 2.87 8.86
CA LEU A 190 -12.05 3.80 8.86
C LEU A 190 -11.75 5.06 8.06
N VAL A 191 -10.54 5.62 8.21
CA VAL A 191 -10.14 6.86 7.54
C VAL A 191 -9.99 6.63 6.03
N MET A 192 -9.28 5.58 5.61
CA MET A 192 -9.08 5.30 4.19
C MET A 192 -10.40 4.94 3.50
N SER A 193 -11.21 4.05 4.07
CA SER A 193 -12.51 3.71 3.49
C SER A 193 -13.47 4.90 3.48
N GLY A 194 -13.48 5.76 4.51
CA GLY A 194 -14.27 6.98 4.53
C GLY A 194 -13.85 8.01 3.48
N LEU A 195 -12.54 8.18 3.26
CA LEU A 195 -12.01 9.08 2.23
C LEU A 195 -12.31 8.58 0.82
N SER A 196 -12.27 7.27 0.60
CA SER A 196 -12.65 6.67 -0.67
C SER A 196 -14.17 6.65 -0.89
N TYR A 197 -14.96 6.44 0.17
CA TYR A 197 -16.43 6.53 0.09
C TYR A 197 -16.90 7.93 -0.33
N THR A 198 -16.19 8.97 0.09
CA THR A 198 -16.53 10.38 -0.19
C THR A 198 -15.95 10.92 -1.51
N ASP A 199 -15.24 10.08 -2.27
CA ASP A 199 -14.50 10.45 -3.47
C ASP A 199 -13.48 11.59 -3.22
N VAL A 200 -13.03 11.78 -1.97
CA VAL A 200 -11.96 12.75 -1.63
C VAL A 200 -10.60 12.18 -2.03
N VAL A 201 -10.40 10.88 -1.83
CA VAL A 201 -9.20 10.16 -2.28
C VAL A 201 -9.64 8.82 -2.91
N PRO A 202 -9.46 8.63 -4.23
CA PRO A 202 -9.83 7.40 -4.90
C PRO A 202 -9.01 6.21 -4.39
N TYR A 203 -9.57 5.00 -4.47
CA TYR A 203 -8.92 3.76 -4.02
C TYR A 203 -7.59 3.54 -4.74
N GLU A 204 -7.56 3.85 -6.03
CA GLU A 204 -6.42 3.74 -6.94
C GLU A 204 -5.25 4.56 -6.40
N THR A 205 -5.50 5.78 -5.90
CA THR A 205 -4.44 6.60 -5.30
C THR A 205 -3.78 5.94 -4.10
N PHE A 206 -4.55 5.26 -3.25
CA PHE A 206 -3.96 4.51 -2.14
C PHE A 206 -3.19 3.28 -2.63
N ARG A 207 -3.74 2.56 -3.62
CA ARG A 207 -3.09 1.38 -4.22
C ARG A 207 -1.74 1.79 -4.84
N ASP A 208 -1.73 2.79 -5.70
CA ASP A 208 -0.55 3.17 -6.48
C ASP A 208 0.54 3.77 -5.57
N LYS A 209 0.14 4.47 -4.49
CA LYS A 209 1.06 5.06 -3.51
C LYS A 209 1.43 4.17 -2.32
N TRP A 210 1.18 2.86 -2.39
CA TRP A 210 1.47 1.93 -1.29
C TRP A 210 2.94 1.98 -0.84
N ARG A 211 3.89 2.13 -1.78
CA ARG A 211 5.33 2.23 -1.52
C ARG A 211 5.65 3.41 -0.58
N TYR A 212 4.98 4.56 -0.77
CA TYR A 212 5.13 5.73 0.09
C TYR A 212 4.52 5.50 1.48
N ALA A 213 3.42 4.75 1.56
CA ALA A 213 2.85 4.36 2.84
C ALA A 213 3.80 3.44 3.63
N VAL A 214 4.49 2.50 2.96
CA VAL A 214 5.52 1.67 3.59
C VAL A 214 6.64 2.55 4.17
N ILE A 215 7.20 3.46 3.37
CA ILE A 215 8.25 4.38 3.83
C ILE A 215 7.74 5.25 4.98
N GLY A 216 6.53 5.77 4.87
CA GLY A 216 5.87 6.55 5.91
C GLY A 216 5.73 5.76 7.20
N ILE A 217 5.25 4.52 7.15
CA ILE A 217 5.14 3.63 8.31
C ILE A 217 6.53 3.44 8.93
N PHE A 218 7.55 3.02 8.18
CA PHE A 218 8.89 2.84 8.75
C PHE A 218 9.46 4.15 9.33
N ALA A 219 9.23 5.31 8.69
CA ALA A 219 9.66 6.61 9.20
C ALA A 219 8.96 6.99 10.51
N PHE A 220 7.65 6.77 10.59
CA PHE A 220 6.89 6.90 11.84
C PHE A 220 7.39 5.92 12.89
N GLY A 221 7.70 4.68 12.52
CA GLY A 221 8.29 3.67 13.39
C GLY A 221 9.58 4.19 14.01
N ALA A 222 10.49 4.74 13.22
CA ALA A 222 11.74 5.32 13.73
C ALA A 222 11.53 6.54 14.66
N LEU A 223 10.38 7.22 14.61
CA LEU A 223 10.03 8.33 15.49
C LEU A 223 9.40 7.85 16.81
N PHE A 224 8.52 6.85 16.75
CA PHE A 224 7.70 6.38 17.87
C PHE A 224 8.30 5.17 18.59
N SER A 225 8.99 4.28 17.87
CA SER A 225 9.83 3.25 18.42
C SER A 225 11.26 3.78 18.57
N PRO A 226 12.04 3.23 19.51
CA PRO A 226 13.48 3.43 19.50
C PRO A 226 14.07 3.06 18.12
N PRO A 227 15.16 3.73 17.67
CA PRO A 227 15.73 3.53 16.34
C PRO A 227 16.53 2.22 16.29
N ASP A 228 15.84 1.10 16.46
CA ASP A 228 16.37 -0.24 16.34
C ASP A 228 15.56 -1.02 15.28
N PRO A 229 16.22 -1.69 14.31
CA PRO A 229 15.49 -2.31 13.20
C PRO A 229 14.50 -3.38 13.65
N PHE A 230 14.77 -4.07 14.75
CA PHE A 230 13.92 -5.18 15.19
C PHE A 230 12.58 -4.68 15.74
N THR A 231 12.60 -3.74 16.70
CA THR A 231 11.35 -3.18 17.25
C THR A 231 10.64 -2.31 16.24
N GLN A 232 11.38 -1.63 15.34
CA GLN A 232 10.80 -0.90 14.22
C GLN A 232 10.06 -1.84 13.27
N ILE A 233 10.63 -3.00 12.90
CA ILE A 233 9.95 -4.01 12.07
C ILE A 233 8.76 -4.61 12.82
N MET A 234 8.93 -4.98 14.09
CA MET A 234 7.87 -5.58 14.91
C MET A 234 6.67 -4.64 15.07
N TRP A 235 6.92 -3.32 15.11
CA TRP A 235 5.87 -2.29 15.10
C TRP A 235 5.31 -2.02 13.70
N ALA A 236 6.16 -1.99 12.66
CA ALA A 236 5.76 -1.68 11.29
C ALA A 236 4.89 -2.78 10.67
N VAL A 237 5.19 -4.06 10.93
CA VAL A 237 4.47 -5.21 10.34
C VAL A 237 2.96 -5.16 10.63
N PRO A 238 2.50 -4.98 11.89
CA PRO A 238 1.07 -4.80 12.16
C PRO A 238 0.45 -3.59 11.45
N LEU A 239 1.18 -2.50 11.29
CA LEU A 239 0.70 -1.29 10.61
C LEU A 239 0.59 -1.49 9.09
N LEU A 240 1.56 -2.18 8.49
CA LEU A 240 1.51 -2.58 7.08
C LEU A 240 0.33 -3.51 6.83
N PHE A 241 0.08 -4.44 7.75
CA PHE A 241 -1.10 -5.28 7.71
C PHE A 241 -2.39 -4.46 7.79
N LEU A 242 -2.49 -3.51 8.73
CA LEU A 242 -3.65 -2.62 8.84
C LEU A 242 -3.83 -1.77 7.58
N TYR A 243 -2.76 -1.26 6.98
CA TYR A 243 -2.81 -0.52 5.73
C TYR A 243 -3.34 -1.40 4.58
N GLY A 244 -2.83 -2.62 4.43
CA GLY A 244 -3.34 -3.57 3.43
C GLY A 244 -4.81 -3.93 3.64
N LEU A 245 -5.22 -4.13 4.90
CA LEU A 245 -6.63 -4.35 5.26
C LEU A 245 -7.49 -3.13 4.93
N SER A 246 -6.97 -1.92 5.18
CA SER A 246 -7.64 -0.65 4.86
C SER A 246 -7.83 -0.47 3.36
N LEU A 247 -6.82 -0.84 2.57
CA LEU A 247 -6.86 -0.82 1.12
C LEU A 247 -7.95 -1.79 0.60
N GLY A 248 -7.98 -3.02 1.13
CA GLY A 248 -9.03 -3.98 0.82
C GLY A 248 -10.43 -3.47 1.17
N LEU A 249 -10.60 -2.87 2.35
CA LEU A 249 -11.87 -2.31 2.79
C LEU A 249 -12.31 -1.12 1.93
N ALA A 250 -11.39 -0.25 1.53
CA ALA A 250 -11.68 0.87 0.64
C ALA A 250 -12.22 0.42 -0.73
N ARG A 251 -11.64 -0.64 -1.31
CA ARG A 251 -12.16 -1.27 -2.55
C ARG A 251 -13.56 -1.83 -2.35
N ILE A 252 -13.78 -2.53 -1.25
CA ILE A 252 -15.10 -3.10 -0.92
C ILE A 252 -16.15 -2.00 -0.78
N VAL A 253 -15.85 -0.95 -0.03
CA VAL A 253 -16.80 0.14 0.26
C VAL A 253 -17.14 0.96 -0.98
N THR A 254 -16.14 1.29 -1.80
CA THR A 254 -16.36 2.01 -3.07
C THR A 254 -17.22 1.19 -4.04
N THR A 255 -16.93 -0.09 -4.18
CA THR A 255 -17.73 -0.97 -5.02
C THR A 255 -19.14 -1.13 -4.47
N ALA A 256 -19.29 -1.44 -3.17
CA ALA A 256 -20.59 -1.63 -2.54
C ALA A 256 -21.48 -0.39 -2.64
N ARG A 257 -20.91 0.82 -2.61
CA ARG A 257 -21.66 2.07 -2.85
C ARG A 257 -22.27 2.08 -4.25
N VAL A 258 -21.45 1.84 -5.28
CA VAL A 258 -21.91 1.76 -6.69
C VAL A 258 -22.96 0.66 -6.87
N SER A 259 -22.81 -0.48 -6.19
CA SER A 259 -23.79 -1.57 -6.21
C SER A 259 -25.10 -1.21 -5.50
N SER A 260 -25.03 -0.51 -4.36
CA SER A 260 -26.21 -0.20 -3.53
C SER A 260 -27.17 0.79 -4.17
N GLU A 261 -26.67 1.64 -5.07
CA GLU A 261 -27.49 2.54 -5.90
C GLU A 261 -28.23 1.77 -7.02
N ALA A 262 -27.80 0.55 -7.36
CA ALA A 262 -28.38 -0.28 -8.42
C ALA A 262 -29.17 -1.49 -7.90
N ILE A 263 -28.81 -2.05 -6.74
CA ILE A 263 -29.36 -3.28 -6.17
C ILE A 263 -29.63 -3.07 -4.67
N GLY A 264 -30.88 -3.32 -4.24
CA GLY A 264 -31.25 -3.28 -2.82
C GLY A 264 -30.50 -4.35 -2.02
N VAL A 265 -29.46 -3.96 -1.27
CA VAL A 265 -28.61 -4.86 -0.46
C VAL A 265 -29.43 -5.73 0.49
N ARG A 266 -30.52 -5.19 1.03
CA ARG A 266 -31.44 -5.91 1.93
C ARG A 266 -32.23 -7.01 1.21
N THR A 267 -32.57 -6.78 -0.05
CA THR A 267 -33.30 -7.72 -0.92
C THR A 267 -32.38 -8.87 -1.33
N LEU A 268 -31.14 -8.56 -1.72
CA LEU A 268 -30.12 -9.56 -2.05
C LEU A 268 -29.78 -10.44 -0.84
N ALA A 269 -29.58 -9.83 0.34
CA ALA A 269 -29.29 -10.55 1.58
C ALA A 269 -30.44 -11.49 2.00
N ARG A 270 -31.70 -11.08 1.79
CA ARG A 270 -32.86 -11.97 1.98
C ARG A 270 -32.92 -13.09 0.95
N ARG A 271 -32.64 -12.80 -0.33
CA ARG A 271 -32.71 -13.77 -1.43
C ARG A 271 -31.64 -14.85 -1.31
N ARG A 272 -30.44 -14.50 -0.86
CA ARG A 272 -29.27 -15.39 -0.73
C ARG A 272 -28.88 -15.67 0.73
N TRP A 273 -29.83 -15.59 1.66
CA TRP A 273 -29.56 -15.74 3.10
C TRP A 273 -28.91 -17.09 3.46
N ASN A 274 -29.27 -18.15 2.73
CA ASN A 274 -28.72 -19.50 2.90
C ASN A 274 -27.22 -19.56 2.59
N LEU A 275 -26.76 -18.83 1.58
CA LEU A 275 -25.35 -18.72 1.20
C LEU A 275 -24.56 -17.92 2.23
N LEU A 276 -25.14 -16.83 2.76
CA LEU A 276 -24.52 -16.00 3.79
C LEU A 276 -24.36 -16.75 5.12
N VAL A 277 -25.43 -17.41 5.58
CA VAL A 277 -25.40 -18.23 6.79
C VAL A 277 -24.51 -19.46 6.58
N GLY A 278 -24.54 -20.08 5.39
CA GLY A 278 -23.67 -21.20 5.04
C GLY A 278 -22.19 -20.83 5.10
N ALA A 279 -21.79 -19.73 4.46
CA ALA A 279 -20.42 -19.22 4.50
C ALA A 279 -19.97 -18.86 5.92
N PHE A 280 -20.83 -18.18 6.68
CA PHE A 280 -20.57 -17.87 8.09
C PHE A 280 -20.30 -19.15 8.90
N VAL A 281 -21.20 -20.14 8.82
CA VAL A 281 -21.10 -21.38 9.61
C VAL A 281 -19.89 -22.21 9.20
N VAL A 282 -19.61 -22.32 7.89
CA VAL A 282 -18.44 -23.07 7.40
C VAL A 282 -17.14 -22.44 7.88
N VAL A 283 -17.00 -21.11 7.80
CA VAL A 283 -15.76 -20.44 8.22
C VAL A 283 -15.67 -20.35 9.74
N ALA A 284 -16.73 -19.98 10.45
CA ALA A 284 -16.71 -19.90 11.91
C ALA A 284 -16.52 -21.27 12.55
N GLY A 285 -17.30 -22.26 12.10
CA GLY A 285 -17.20 -23.65 12.54
C GLY A 285 -15.86 -24.28 12.12
N GLY A 286 -15.42 -24.05 10.88
CA GLY A 286 -14.13 -24.54 10.38
C GLY A 286 -12.95 -23.96 11.14
N THR A 287 -12.94 -22.66 11.41
CA THR A 287 -11.90 -22.00 12.22
C THR A 287 -11.89 -22.52 13.65
N TYR A 288 -13.07 -22.67 14.26
CA TYR A 288 -13.18 -23.22 15.62
C TYR A 288 -12.70 -24.67 15.67
N LEU A 289 -13.13 -25.53 14.75
CA LEU A 289 -12.76 -26.94 14.69
C LEU A 289 -11.28 -27.15 14.33
N LEU A 290 -10.74 -26.36 13.40
CA LEU A 290 -9.33 -26.37 13.03
C LEU A 290 -8.47 -25.84 14.19
N GLY A 291 -8.91 -24.76 14.82
CA GLY A 291 -8.30 -24.21 16.03
C GLY A 291 -8.24 -25.25 17.14
N GLN A 292 -9.36 -25.93 17.41
CA GLN A 292 -9.44 -27.04 18.36
C GLN A 292 -8.51 -28.19 17.96
N ALA A 293 -8.49 -28.60 16.69
CA ALA A 293 -7.65 -29.70 16.22
C ALA A 293 -6.15 -29.38 16.31
N LEU A 294 -5.77 -28.12 16.12
CA LEU A 294 -4.39 -27.64 16.22
C LEU A 294 -3.97 -27.39 17.69
N TYR A 295 -4.85 -26.84 18.52
CA TYR A 295 -4.59 -26.54 19.94
C TYR A 295 -4.78 -27.71 20.90
N ALA A 296 -5.61 -28.70 20.58
CA ALA A 296 -5.84 -29.86 21.44
C ALA A 296 -4.57 -30.72 21.55
N GLY A 297 -3.72 -30.39 22.52
CA GLY A 297 -2.66 -31.23 23.07
C GLY A 297 -1.36 -31.37 22.28
N ARG A 298 -1.26 -30.89 21.01
CA ARG A 298 -0.04 -31.04 20.18
C ARG A 298 0.83 -29.78 20.11
N PHE A 299 0.20 -28.61 20.10
CA PHE A 299 0.89 -27.32 19.98
C PHE A 299 1.82 -27.06 21.16
N ASP A 300 1.37 -27.35 22.39
CA ASP A 300 2.15 -27.17 23.61
C ASP A 300 3.35 -28.13 23.69
N ALA A 301 3.18 -29.38 23.23
CA ALA A 301 4.24 -30.39 23.20
C ALA A 301 5.30 -30.12 22.12
N THR A 302 4.92 -29.52 20.99
CA THR A 302 5.84 -29.14 19.90
C THR A 302 6.57 -27.83 20.21
N LEU A 303 5.88 -26.87 20.83
CA LEU A 303 6.50 -25.64 21.31
C LEU A 303 7.53 -25.90 22.42
N GLN A 304 7.29 -26.85 23.33
CA GLN A 304 8.24 -27.23 24.37
C GLN A 304 9.55 -27.87 23.84
N GLN A 305 9.57 -28.32 22.58
CA GLN A 305 10.78 -28.83 21.92
C GLN A 305 11.62 -27.73 21.25
N LEU A 306 11.09 -26.52 21.09
CA LEU A 306 11.86 -25.38 20.59
C LEU A 306 12.80 -24.84 21.69
N PRO A 307 14.05 -24.44 21.35
CA PRO A 307 14.95 -23.77 22.27
C PRO A 307 14.24 -22.58 22.94
N ALA A 308 14.45 -22.40 24.25
CA ALA A 308 13.85 -21.33 25.05
C ALA A 308 13.73 -19.95 24.37
N PRO A 309 14.73 -19.46 23.59
CA PRO A 309 14.63 -18.13 22.95
C PRO A 309 13.61 -18.01 21.80
N ILE A 310 13.03 -19.10 21.28
CA ILE A 310 12.11 -19.06 20.12
C ILE A 310 10.71 -19.62 20.47
N ARG A 311 10.46 -19.91 21.75
CA ARG A 311 9.13 -20.33 22.22
C ARG A 311 8.20 -19.12 22.22
N PRO A 312 7.17 -19.05 21.36
CA PRO A 312 6.19 -17.97 21.41
C PRO A 312 5.37 -18.16 22.69
N GLY A 313 5.63 -17.36 23.73
CA GLY A 313 4.88 -17.40 25.00
C GLY A 313 3.39 -17.07 24.86
N LEU A 314 2.96 -16.67 23.66
CA LEU A 314 1.63 -16.21 23.30
C LEU A 314 0.57 -17.34 23.29
N PHE A 315 1.01 -18.60 23.17
CA PHE A 315 0.10 -19.74 22.98
C PHE A 315 0.18 -20.81 24.07
N ALA A 316 0.99 -20.57 25.11
CA ALA A 316 1.22 -21.48 26.23
C ALA A 316 0.47 -21.05 27.51
N ARG A 317 -0.55 -20.20 27.41
CA ARG A 317 -1.41 -19.79 28.54
C ARG A 317 -2.84 -20.28 28.33
N ASP A 318 -3.41 -20.91 29.35
CA ASP A 318 -4.79 -21.41 29.38
C ASP A 318 -5.86 -20.30 29.22
N LEU A 319 -5.48 -19.03 29.36
CA LEU A 319 -6.32 -17.86 29.13
C LEU A 319 -5.64 -16.85 28.18
N LEU A 320 -6.32 -16.50 27.08
CA LEU A 320 -5.97 -15.35 26.21
C LEU A 320 -7.08 -14.30 26.34
N PHE A 321 -6.74 -13.02 26.56
CA PHE A 321 -7.71 -11.93 26.77
C PHE A 321 -8.71 -12.14 27.93
N GLY A 322 -8.37 -12.96 28.93
CA GLY A 322 -9.28 -13.28 30.05
C GLY A 322 -10.32 -14.36 29.73
N LEU A 323 -10.26 -14.96 28.54
CA LEU A 323 -11.12 -16.07 28.11
C LEU A 323 -10.31 -17.36 27.97
N PRO A 324 -10.91 -18.53 28.24
CA PRO A 324 -10.28 -19.81 27.91
C PRO A 324 -9.97 -19.87 26.41
N VAL A 325 -8.92 -20.59 26.02
CA VAL A 325 -8.47 -20.73 24.61
C VAL A 325 -9.63 -21.13 23.68
N ASP A 326 -10.53 -22.00 24.15
CA ASP A 326 -11.72 -22.40 23.41
C ASP A 326 -12.67 -21.22 23.13
N GLY A 327 -12.83 -20.33 24.10
CA GLY A 327 -13.62 -19.11 23.96
C GLY A 327 -12.99 -18.12 22.99
N VAL A 328 -11.66 -18.03 22.97
CA VAL A 328 -10.91 -17.17 22.04
C VAL A 328 -11.04 -17.68 20.61
N LEU A 329 -10.87 -18.99 20.39
CA LEU A 329 -11.06 -19.62 19.10
C LEU A 329 -12.50 -19.47 18.58
N ALA A 330 -13.49 -19.54 19.48
CA ALA A 330 -14.89 -19.30 19.13
C ALA A 330 -15.12 -17.85 18.69
N VAL A 331 -14.58 -16.87 19.43
CA VAL A 331 -14.69 -15.45 19.08
C VAL A 331 -13.99 -15.16 17.74
N VAL A 332 -12.78 -15.67 17.55
CA VAL A 332 -12.05 -15.52 16.28
C VAL A 332 -12.81 -16.17 15.12
N GLY A 333 -13.35 -17.37 15.33
CA GLY A 333 -14.20 -18.04 14.36
C GLY A 333 -15.42 -17.22 13.98
N VAL A 334 -16.16 -16.68 14.96
CA VAL A 334 -17.32 -15.81 14.71
C VAL A 334 -16.91 -14.55 13.93
N LEU A 335 -15.82 -13.89 14.31
CA LEU A 335 -15.34 -12.70 13.61
C LEU A 335 -14.97 -13.00 12.15
N LEU A 336 -14.21 -14.06 11.89
CA LEU A 336 -13.86 -14.49 10.54
C LEU A 336 -15.08 -14.94 9.74
N GLY A 337 -16.04 -15.61 10.38
CA GLY A 337 -17.31 -15.98 9.78
C GLY A 337 -18.10 -14.74 9.34
N LEU A 338 -18.21 -13.72 10.19
CA LEU A 338 -18.90 -12.46 9.86
C LEU A 338 -18.20 -11.73 8.71
N LEU A 339 -16.86 -11.69 8.74
CA LEU A 339 -16.05 -11.08 7.69
C LEU A 339 -16.26 -11.79 6.35
N THR A 340 -16.29 -13.13 6.37
CA THR A 340 -16.52 -13.95 5.17
C THR A 340 -17.95 -13.78 4.66
N ALA A 341 -18.96 -13.76 5.55
CA ALA A 341 -20.33 -13.49 5.15
C ALA A 341 -20.45 -12.10 4.50
N GLY A 342 -19.79 -11.08 5.05
CA GLY A 342 -19.68 -9.75 4.43
C GLY A 342 -19.00 -9.79 3.07
N ALA A 343 -17.87 -10.49 2.93
CA ALA A 343 -17.19 -10.67 1.66
C ALA A 343 -18.06 -11.41 0.63
N VAL A 344 -18.85 -12.39 1.04
CA VAL A 344 -19.81 -13.10 0.18
C VAL A 344 -20.93 -12.16 -0.26
N VAL A 345 -21.45 -11.27 0.60
CA VAL A 345 -22.39 -10.22 0.16
C VAL A 345 -21.77 -9.36 -0.95
N VAL A 346 -20.50 -8.97 -0.78
CA VAL A 346 -19.79 -8.13 -1.76
C VAL A 346 -19.58 -8.87 -3.07
N VAL A 347 -19.15 -10.14 -3.02
CA VAL A 347 -19.02 -10.98 -4.22
C VAL A 347 -20.38 -11.15 -4.90
N LEU A 348 -21.45 -11.39 -4.15
CA LEU A 348 -22.80 -11.48 -4.72
C LEU A 348 -23.26 -10.17 -5.35
N LEU A 349 -22.89 -9.03 -4.77
CA LEU A 349 -23.13 -7.71 -5.37
C LEU A 349 -22.33 -7.52 -6.66
N PHE A 350 -21.07 -7.98 -6.71
CA PHE A 350 -20.26 -7.98 -7.93
C PHE A 350 -20.87 -8.85 -9.02
N THR A 351 -21.24 -10.09 -8.69
CA THR A 351 -21.82 -11.02 -9.69
C THR A 351 -23.15 -10.51 -10.22
N GLU A 352 -24.03 -9.95 -9.38
CA GLU A 352 -25.29 -9.39 -9.88
C GLU A 352 -25.09 -8.04 -10.58
N LEU A 353 -24.02 -7.28 -10.29
CA LEU A 353 -23.65 -6.09 -11.07
C LEU A 353 -23.12 -6.44 -12.47
N GLU A 354 -22.33 -7.50 -12.59
CA GLU A 354 -21.83 -8.00 -13.88
C GLU A 354 -22.97 -8.54 -14.76
N GLU A 355 -24.05 -9.01 -14.15
CA GLU A 355 -25.29 -9.39 -14.85
C GLU A 355 -26.15 -8.18 -15.28
N LEU A 356 -25.89 -6.98 -14.74
CA LEU A 356 -26.61 -5.76 -15.11
C LEU A 356 -25.96 -5.06 -16.32
N PRO A 357 -26.74 -4.50 -17.26
CA PRO A 357 -26.21 -3.75 -18.40
C PRO A 357 -25.31 -2.58 -17.95
N SER A 358 -24.26 -2.30 -18.72
CA SER A 358 -23.26 -1.27 -18.42
C SER A 358 -23.91 0.11 -18.18
N PRO A 359 -23.28 1.03 -17.41
CA PRO A 359 -23.86 2.36 -17.13
C PRO A 359 -24.24 3.13 -18.40
N GLU A 360 -23.49 2.92 -19.48
CA GLU A 360 -23.77 3.48 -20.81
C GLU A 360 -24.92 2.79 -21.51
N GLU A 361 -25.04 1.47 -21.45
CA GLU A 361 -26.21 0.73 -21.95
C GLU A 361 -27.47 1.02 -21.13
N ARG A 362 -27.36 1.38 -19.85
CA ARG A 362 -28.51 1.90 -19.08
C ARG A 362 -28.90 3.30 -19.51
N ARG A 363 -27.95 4.17 -19.85
CA ARG A 363 -28.27 5.49 -20.42
C ARG A 363 -28.82 5.39 -21.84
N ARG A 364 -28.24 4.54 -22.70
CA ARG A 364 -28.71 4.24 -24.06
C ARG A 364 -30.01 3.44 -24.04
N GLY A 365 -30.17 2.52 -23.10
CA GLY A 365 -31.38 1.73 -22.87
C GLY A 365 -32.51 2.58 -22.32
N ARG A 366 -32.23 3.56 -21.46
CA ARG A 366 -33.21 4.56 -21.02
C ARG A 366 -33.51 5.60 -22.11
N ALA A 367 -32.57 5.85 -23.03
CA ALA A 367 -32.80 6.64 -24.24
C ALA A 367 -33.51 5.86 -25.37
N ARG A 368 -33.35 4.53 -25.45
CA ARG A 368 -34.07 3.60 -26.35
C ARG A 368 -35.45 3.21 -25.80
N ALA A 369 -35.59 3.16 -24.47
CA ALA A 369 -36.85 2.91 -23.76
C ALA A 369 -37.63 4.20 -23.48
N ALA A 370 -37.04 5.38 -23.72
CA ALA A 370 -37.85 6.54 -24.07
C ALA A 370 -38.51 6.20 -25.40
N PRO A 371 -39.83 6.02 -25.46
CA PRO A 371 -40.47 5.58 -26.69
C PRO A 371 -40.18 6.63 -27.75
N ALA A 372 -39.60 6.21 -28.86
CA ALA A 372 -39.74 6.91 -30.12
C ALA A 372 -41.21 6.80 -30.58
N SER A 373 -42.13 7.39 -29.82
CA SER A 373 -43.43 7.78 -30.32
C SER A 373 -43.37 9.29 -30.53
N THR A 374 -43.31 9.68 -31.80
CA THR A 374 -43.98 10.90 -32.23
C THR A 374 -45.48 10.71 -32.00
N GLY A 375 -45.91 10.77 -30.73
CA GLY A 375 -47.29 10.76 -30.29
C GLY A 375 -47.64 12.15 -29.76
N THR A 376 -48.82 12.63 -30.10
CA THR A 376 -49.44 13.84 -29.54
C THR A 376 -49.32 13.83 -28.00
N PRO A 377 -49.13 14.98 -27.30
CA PRO A 377 -48.92 15.02 -25.84
C PRO A 377 -49.91 14.24 -24.96
N ALA A 378 -51.10 13.90 -25.49
CA ALA A 378 -52.12 13.08 -24.84
C ALA A 378 -51.82 11.57 -24.78
N ALA A 379 -50.83 11.06 -25.53
CA ALA A 379 -50.52 9.62 -25.60
C ALA A 379 -49.36 9.18 -24.66
N LEU A 380 -49.02 10.01 -23.67
CA LEU A 380 -47.95 9.74 -22.72
C LEU A 380 -48.44 8.78 -21.62
N ASP A 381 -47.80 7.61 -21.49
CA ASP A 381 -48.08 6.64 -20.43
C ASP A 381 -47.53 7.14 -19.09
N VAL A 382 -48.44 7.58 -18.21
CA VAL A 382 -48.11 8.18 -16.91
C VAL A 382 -47.60 7.15 -15.89
N GLY A 383 -48.04 5.89 -15.98
CA GLY A 383 -47.66 4.84 -15.02
C GLY A 383 -46.18 4.48 -15.10
N ALA A 384 -45.61 4.57 -16.30
CA ALA A 384 -44.21 4.26 -16.59
C ALA A 384 -43.21 5.36 -16.16
N LEU A 385 -43.67 6.55 -15.73
CA LEU A 385 -42.80 7.68 -15.35
C LEU A 385 -42.24 7.53 -13.93
N ASP A 386 -41.04 8.08 -13.67
CA ASP A 386 -40.44 8.21 -12.33
C ASP A 386 -40.93 9.50 -11.63
N VAL A 387 -40.62 9.69 -10.34
CA VAL A 387 -41.08 10.85 -9.55
C VAL A 387 -40.78 12.19 -10.25
N HIS A 388 -39.59 12.32 -10.82
CA HIS A 388 -39.19 13.53 -11.54
C HIS A 388 -39.90 13.66 -12.89
N GLY A 389 -40.13 12.55 -13.60
CA GLY A 389 -40.90 12.48 -14.83
C GLY A 389 -42.37 12.84 -14.63
N VAL A 390 -43.03 12.35 -13.57
CA VAL A 390 -44.42 12.71 -13.21
C VAL A 390 -44.54 14.21 -12.94
N ARG A 391 -43.58 14.80 -12.22
CA ARG A 391 -43.56 16.25 -11.93
C ARG A 391 -43.25 17.12 -13.16
N ALA A 392 -42.48 16.61 -14.11
CA ALA A 392 -42.10 17.32 -15.34
C ALA A 392 -43.07 17.06 -16.51
N ALA A 393 -44.01 16.13 -16.35
CA ALA A 393 -44.92 15.73 -17.41
C ALA A 393 -45.90 16.86 -17.81
N PRO A 394 -46.26 16.93 -19.10
CA PRO A 394 -47.36 17.77 -19.57
C PRO A 394 -48.67 17.46 -18.82
N ILE A 395 -49.57 18.43 -18.71
CA ILE A 395 -50.79 18.29 -17.89
C ILE A 395 -51.88 17.47 -18.60
N GLU A 396 -51.82 17.39 -19.92
CA GLU A 396 -52.85 16.81 -20.80
C GLU A 396 -53.20 15.34 -20.49
N PRO A 397 -52.23 14.43 -20.23
CA PRO A 397 -52.53 13.05 -19.83
C PRO A 397 -53.28 12.94 -18.49
N PHE A 398 -53.05 13.88 -17.57
CA PHE A 398 -53.70 13.91 -16.25
C PHE A 398 -55.11 14.52 -16.30
N VAL A 399 -55.40 15.32 -17.34
CA VAL A 399 -56.74 15.88 -17.59
C VAL A 399 -57.71 14.79 -18.09
N GLU A 400 -57.22 13.84 -18.88
CA GLU A 400 -58.02 12.73 -19.41
C GLU A 400 -58.11 11.54 -18.45
N MET A 401 -57.25 11.50 -17.42
CA MET A 401 -57.20 10.46 -16.41
C MET A 401 -58.43 10.51 -15.49
N THR A 402 -58.93 9.33 -15.11
CA THR A 402 -60.03 9.22 -14.12
C THR A 402 -59.48 9.13 -12.69
N GLU A 403 -60.27 9.57 -11.70
CA GLU A 403 -59.87 9.49 -10.28
C GLU A 403 -59.52 8.06 -9.85
N ASP A 404 -60.29 7.07 -10.33
CA ASP A 404 -60.05 5.65 -10.05
C ASP A 404 -58.72 5.16 -10.62
N GLU A 405 -58.29 5.69 -11.76
CA GLU A 405 -57.04 5.35 -12.44
C GLU A 405 -55.83 6.01 -11.75
N ALA A 406 -55.95 7.28 -11.34
CA ALA A 406 -54.95 7.97 -10.55
C ALA A 406 -54.73 7.28 -9.19
N LEU A 407 -55.81 6.85 -8.54
CA LEU A 407 -55.75 6.09 -7.28
C LEU A 407 -55.17 4.69 -7.47
N ALA A 408 -55.44 4.03 -8.60
CA ALA A 408 -54.84 2.73 -8.92
C ALA A 408 -53.32 2.85 -9.13
N LEU A 409 -52.86 3.85 -9.87
CA LEU A 409 -51.43 4.11 -10.10
C LEU A 409 -50.71 4.56 -8.82
N ALA A 410 -51.34 5.40 -7.99
CA ALA A 410 -50.80 5.78 -6.69
C ALA A 410 -50.72 4.58 -5.73
N ARG A 411 -51.70 3.67 -5.79
CA ARG A 411 -51.69 2.44 -5.01
C ARG A 411 -50.62 1.46 -5.48
N GLU A 412 -50.41 1.34 -6.78
CA GLU A 412 -49.32 0.56 -7.37
C GLU A 412 -47.96 1.11 -6.95
N ALA A 413 -47.76 2.43 -7.00
CA ALA A 413 -46.56 3.09 -6.51
C ALA A 413 -46.32 2.88 -5.00
N MET A 414 -47.39 2.85 -4.19
CA MET A 414 -47.33 2.52 -2.77
C MET A 414 -47.00 1.04 -2.51
N ASP A 415 -47.50 0.13 -3.35
CA ASP A 415 -47.17 -1.30 -3.27
C ASP A 415 -45.70 -1.56 -3.70
N ASP A 416 -45.13 -0.69 -4.53
CA ASP A 416 -43.72 -0.66 -4.95
C ASP A 416 -42.79 0.11 -3.99
N ASP A 417 -43.29 0.54 -2.82
CA ASP A 417 -42.55 1.27 -1.77
C ASP A 417 -41.98 2.64 -2.23
N ASP A 418 -42.65 3.30 -3.19
CA ASP A 418 -42.34 4.64 -3.71
C ASP A 418 -43.45 5.66 -3.34
N PRO A 419 -43.49 6.13 -2.07
CA PRO A 419 -44.52 7.05 -1.60
C PRO A 419 -44.41 8.43 -2.24
N ASP A 420 -43.20 8.84 -2.65
CA ASP A 420 -42.95 10.12 -3.29
C ASP A 420 -43.55 10.16 -4.72
N LYS A 421 -43.56 9.02 -5.41
CA LYS A 421 -44.25 8.86 -6.71
C LYS A 421 -45.76 8.88 -6.55
N ALA A 422 -46.29 8.20 -5.53
CA ALA A 422 -47.72 8.22 -5.23
C ALA A 422 -48.23 9.63 -4.91
N GLU A 423 -47.48 10.39 -4.11
CA GLU A 423 -47.78 11.81 -3.81
C GLU A 423 -47.71 12.66 -5.09
N ALA A 424 -46.63 12.52 -5.88
CA ALA A 424 -46.47 13.28 -7.13
C ALA A 424 -47.59 13.00 -8.15
N LEU A 425 -48.09 11.77 -8.24
CA LEU A 425 -49.19 11.39 -9.13
C LEU A 425 -50.52 12.06 -8.71
N LEU A 426 -50.83 12.03 -7.41
CA LEU A 426 -52.05 12.64 -6.87
C LEU A 426 -52.00 14.17 -6.94
N ASP A 427 -50.87 14.78 -6.57
CA ASP A 427 -50.68 16.23 -6.66
C ASP A 427 -50.87 16.73 -8.10
N ARG A 428 -50.35 15.98 -9.08
CA ARG A 428 -50.42 16.38 -10.48
C ARG A 428 -51.81 16.14 -11.09
N PHE A 429 -52.50 15.10 -10.66
CA PHE A 429 -53.91 14.86 -10.98
C PHE A 429 -54.81 15.98 -10.42
N ASP A 430 -54.62 16.35 -9.16
CA ASP A 430 -55.39 17.44 -8.52
C ASP A 430 -55.15 18.78 -9.23
N GLU A 431 -53.91 19.07 -9.62
CA GLU A 431 -53.58 20.26 -10.41
C GLU A 431 -54.26 20.27 -11.79
N ALA A 432 -54.35 19.11 -12.44
CA ALA A 432 -55.03 18.96 -13.73
C ALA A 432 -56.55 19.18 -13.60
N GLN A 433 -57.19 18.62 -12.57
CA GLN A 433 -58.62 18.83 -12.29
C GLN A 433 -58.92 20.29 -11.94
N ALA A 434 -58.07 20.94 -11.14
CA ALA A 434 -58.19 22.36 -10.82
C ALA A 434 -58.07 23.26 -12.07
N MET A 435 -57.25 22.88 -13.05
CA MET A 435 -57.15 23.59 -14.33
C MET A 435 -58.42 23.45 -15.19
N VAL A 436 -59.04 22.27 -15.21
CA VAL A 436 -60.31 22.03 -15.93
C VAL A 436 -61.46 22.82 -15.31
N GLU A 437 -61.52 22.86 -13.98
CA GLU A 437 -62.58 23.57 -13.24
C GLU A 437 -62.46 25.10 -13.40
N ALA A 438 -61.25 25.62 -13.61
CA ALA A 438 -60.97 27.04 -13.78
C ALA A 438 -61.31 27.61 -15.17
N ASN A 439 -61.45 26.79 -16.23
CA ASN A 439 -61.66 27.30 -17.60
C ASN A 439 -62.57 26.40 -18.49
N PRO A 440 -63.89 26.39 -18.25
CA PRO A 440 -64.83 25.49 -18.93
C PRO A 440 -65.09 25.81 -20.42
N GLU A 441 -64.72 27.01 -20.92
CA GLU A 441 -65.07 27.44 -22.28
C GLU A 441 -64.00 27.11 -23.36
N ALA A 442 -62.79 26.69 -22.96
CA ALA A 442 -61.72 26.33 -23.91
C ALA A 442 -61.79 24.87 -24.42
N ASN A 443 -62.54 23.99 -23.74
CA ASN A 443 -62.47 22.53 -23.96
C ASN A 443 -63.49 21.99 -24.97
N GLY A 444 -64.31 22.85 -25.59
CA GLY A 444 -65.25 22.44 -26.65
C GLY A 444 -64.61 22.21 -28.02
N ALA A 445 -63.36 22.68 -28.23
CA ALA A 445 -62.69 22.60 -29.53
C ALA A 445 -61.81 21.35 -29.71
N THR A 446 -61.32 20.75 -28.62
CA THR A 446 -60.44 19.57 -28.64
C THR A 446 -61.22 18.25 -28.74
N ALA A 447 -62.45 18.18 -28.20
CA ALA A 447 -63.31 16.99 -28.30
C ALA A 447 -63.89 16.76 -29.71
N ALA A 448 -63.93 17.78 -30.58
CA ALA A 448 -64.52 17.68 -31.93
C ALA A 448 -63.54 17.20 -33.02
N ALA A 449 -62.24 17.10 -32.73
CA ALA A 449 -61.24 16.65 -33.68
C ALA A 449 -60.97 15.12 -33.62
N ALA A 450 -61.24 14.49 -32.48
CA ALA A 450 -60.98 13.05 -32.28
C ALA A 450 -62.07 12.13 -32.84
N ASN A 451 -63.30 12.62 -33.04
CA ASN A 451 -64.45 11.77 -33.36
C ASN A 451 -64.76 11.66 -34.87
N ARG A 452 -63.75 11.79 -35.74
CA ARG A 452 -63.94 11.72 -37.21
C ARG A 452 -63.15 10.62 -37.92
N VAL A 453 -62.68 9.60 -37.19
CA VAL A 453 -62.05 8.43 -37.81
C VAL A 453 -62.71 7.17 -37.26
N GLY A 454 -63.89 6.89 -37.78
CA GLY A 454 -64.64 5.66 -37.56
C GLY A 454 -65.58 5.42 -38.73
N GLU A 455 -65.31 4.33 -39.45
CA GLU A 455 -66.19 3.58 -40.36
C GLU A 455 -66.42 4.08 -41.82
N ASP A 456 -65.94 3.21 -42.72
CA ASP A 456 -66.50 2.73 -43.99
C ASP A 456 -66.55 3.61 -45.26
N GLY A 457 -65.81 3.17 -46.29
CA GLY A 457 -66.38 2.90 -47.63
C GLY A 457 -66.17 3.89 -48.80
N GLU A 458 -65.32 3.48 -49.74
CA GLU A 458 -65.51 3.51 -51.22
C GLU A 458 -65.13 4.73 -52.13
N LEU A 459 -64.37 4.35 -53.18
CA LEU A 459 -64.21 4.88 -54.57
C LEU A 459 -63.10 5.89 -54.97
N GLU A 460 -62.15 5.31 -55.71
CA GLU A 460 -61.63 5.67 -57.07
C GLU A 460 -60.78 6.93 -57.35
N ASP A 461 -59.56 6.61 -57.83
CA ASP A 461 -58.74 7.17 -58.91
C ASP A 461 -58.25 8.63 -58.91
N SER A 462 -56.95 8.79 -58.65
CA SER A 462 -56.07 9.46 -59.62
C SER A 462 -54.63 8.94 -59.55
N GLU A 463 -54.14 8.57 -60.72
CA GLU A 463 -52.91 7.89 -61.12
C GLU A 463 -51.63 8.75 -60.97
N ALA A 464 -50.60 8.24 -60.26
CA ALA A 464 -49.19 8.59 -60.50
C ALA A 464 -48.20 7.61 -59.83
N ALA A 465 -47.47 6.89 -60.68
CA ALA A 465 -46.14 6.27 -60.47
C ALA A 465 -45.98 5.15 -59.42
N LYS A 466 -46.07 3.89 -59.91
CA LYS A 466 -45.54 2.67 -59.27
C LYS A 466 -44.08 2.84 -58.81
N PRO A 467 -43.71 2.51 -57.56
CA PRO A 467 -42.36 2.07 -57.28
C PRO A 467 -42.21 0.63 -57.80
N ALA A 468 -41.18 0.40 -58.60
CA ALA A 468 -40.85 -0.91 -59.13
C ALA A 468 -40.57 -1.89 -57.99
N THR A 469 -41.28 -3.02 -57.97
CA THR A 469 -40.86 -4.20 -57.23
C THR A 469 -39.52 -4.67 -57.79
N PRO A 470 -38.51 -4.99 -56.95
CA PRO A 470 -37.32 -5.65 -57.45
C PRO A 470 -37.73 -7.00 -58.05
N ASN A 471 -37.29 -7.18 -59.28
CA ASN A 471 -37.40 -8.38 -60.08
C ASN A 471 -36.80 -9.59 -59.31
N PRO A 472 -37.51 -10.72 -59.13
CA PRO A 472 -37.01 -11.88 -58.39
C PRO A 472 -36.01 -12.74 -59.20
N THR A 473 -35.18 -12.13 -60.05
CA THR A 473 -34.23 -12.85 -60.93
C THR A 473 -32.79 -12.30 -60.90
N ALA A 474 -32.35 -11.69 -59.80
CA ALA A 474 -30.93 -11.55 -59.53
C ALA A 474 -30.45 -12.77 -58.75
N GLU A 475 -29.49 -13.52 -59.31
CA GLU A 475 -28.95 -14.76 -58.75
C GLU A 475 -27.94 -14.55 -57.61
N ASP A 476 -27.70 -13.31 -57.16
CA ASP A 476 -26.81 -13.01 -56.04
C ASP A 476 -27.20 -11.66 -55.37
N PRO A 477 -27.44 -11.59 -54.05
CA PRO A 477 -27.82 -10.34 -53.37
C PRO A 477 -26.71 -9.27 -53.31
N ALA A 478 -25.46 -9.59 -53.68
CA ALA A 478 -24.32 -8.66 -53.69
C ALA A 478 -24.31 -7.62 -54.85
N ASP A 479 -25.17 -7.77 -55.86
CA ASP A 479 -25.15 -6.93 -57.08
C ASP A 479 -26.05 -5.66 -57.02
N VAL A 480 -26.48 -5.21 -55.84
CA VAL A 480 -27.39 -4.05 -55.69
C VAL A 480 -26.61 -2.71 -55.64
N GLU A 481 -26.65 -1.95 -56.73
CA GLU A 481 -25.95 -0.66 -56.86
C GLU A 481 -26.62 0.48 -56.04
N ILE A 482 -26.04 0.86 -54.90
CA ILE A 482 -26.58 1.87 -53.95
C ILE A 482 -26.78 3.26 -54.58
N VAL A 483 -26.01 3.58 -55.62
CA VAL A 483 -26.07 4.87 -56.34
C VAL A 483 -27.47 5.10 -56.96
N GLY A 484 -28.20 4.04 -57.32
CA GLY A 484 -29.54 4.12 -57.91
C GLY A 484 -30.72 4.20 -56.93
N LEU A 485 -30.51 3.98 -55.63
CA LEU A 485 -31.58 3.87 -54.64
C LEU A 485 -32.09 5.22 -54.12
N THR A 486 -33.36 5.30 -53.70
CA THR A 486 -33.90 6.45 -52.94
C THR A 486 -33.55 6.32 -51.46
N ALA A 487 -33.69 7.37 -50.64
CA ALA A 487 -33.40 7.31 -49.20
C ALA A 487 -34.18 6.17 -48.48
N SER A 488 -35.45 5.96 -48.84
CA SER A 488 -36.24 4.82 -48.36
C SER A 488 -35.71 3.47 -48.89
N GLY A 489 -35.24 3.43 -50.13
CA GLY A 489 -34.63 2.23 -50.72
C GLY A 489 -33.32 1.83 -50.04
N VAL A 490 -32.51 2.81 -49.63
CA VAL A 490 -31.28 2.59 -48.85
C VAL A 490 -31.59 2.04 -47.45
N ARG A 491 -32.59 2.61 -46.75
CA ARG A 491 -32.99 2.13 -45.42
C ARG A 491 -33.52 0.69 -45.43
N ASN A 492 -34.13 0.27 -46.55
CA ASN A 492 -34.71 -1.06 -46.73
C ASN A 492 -33.81 -2.03 -47.52
N ALA A 493 -32.61 -1.62 -47.88
CA ALA A 493 -31.69 -2.48 -48.62
C ALA A 493 -31.19 -3.64 -47.72
N PRO A 494 -30.92 -4.81 -48.33
CA PRO A 494 -30.44 -5.99 -47.60
C PRO A 494 -29.15 -5.68 -46.83
N ASP A 495 -28.99 -6.29 -45.65
CA ASP A 495 -27.82 -6.05 -44.79
C ASP A 495 -26.51 -6.47 -45.48
N GLU A 496 -26.56 -7.47 -46.37
CA GLU A 496 -25.42 -7.98 -47.18
C GLU A 496 -24.75 -6.89 -48.02
N VAL A 497 -25.51 -5.90 -48.50
CA VAL A 497 -24.99 -4.78 -49.32
C VAL A 497 -24.12 -3.81 -48.50
N PHE A 498 -24.36 -3.69 -47.20
CA PHE A 498 -23.60 -2.81 -46.30
C PHE A 498 -22.59 -3.57 -45.42
N ALA A 499 -22.67 -4.90 -45.40
CA ALA A 499 -21.75 -5.75 -44.65
C ALA A 499 -20.38 -5.84 -45.33
N GLU A 500 -20.33 -5.85 -46.67
CA GLU A 500 -19.08 -5.88 -47.46
C GLU A 500 -18.52 -4.50 -47.82
N MET A 501 -19.28 -3.44 -47.53
CA MET A 501 -18.91 -2.05 -47.82
C MET A 501 -17.84 -1.54 -46.83
N THR A 502 -16.83 -0.85 -47.34
CA THR A 502 -15.83 -0.16 -46.49
C THR A 502 -16.33 1.22 -46.03
N GLU A 503 -15.79 1.73 -44.91
CA GLU A 503 -16.14 3.07 -44.40
C GLU A 503 -15.86 4.16 -45.45
N ASP A 504 -14.78 4.02 -46.21
CA ASP A 504 -14.41 4.95 -47.30
C ASP A 504 -15.42 4.90 -48.46
N GLU A 505 -15.92 3.72 -48.84
CA GLU A 505 -16.96 3.58 -49.87
C GLU A 505 -18.32 4.15 -49.42
N ALA A 506 -18.68 3.96 -48.15
CA ALA A 506 -19.90 4.56 -47.59
C ALA A 506 -19.82 6.09 -47.59
N VAL A 507 -18.64 6.66 -47.28
CA VAL A 507 -18.38 8.10 -47.35
C VAL A 507 -18.45 8.60 -48.79
N ASP A 508 -17.85 7.91 -49.76
CA ASP A 508 -17.89 8.29 -51.17
C ASP A 508 -19.33 8.26 -51.73
N HIS A 509 -20.12 7.25 -51.40
CA HIS A 509 -21.52 7.17 -51.82
C HIS A 509 -22.41 8.23 -51.15
N ALA A 510 -22.17 8.55 -49.89
CA ALA A 510 -22.86 9.64 -49.21
C ALA A 510 -22.44 11.02 -49.76
N GLN A 511 -21.17 11.20 -50.12
CA GLN A 511 -20.67 12.43 -50.72
C GLN A 511 -21.24 12.65 -52.13
N GLN A 512 -21.33 11.59 -52.95
CA GLN A 512 -22.03 11.64 -54.25
C GLN A 512 -23.53 11.98 -54.09
N ALA A 513 -24.20 11.46 -53.06
CA ALA A 513 -25.59 11.79 -52.76
C ALA A 513 -25.77 13.26 -52.32
N MET A 514 -24.81 13.80 -51.57
CA MET A 514 -24.75 15.22 -51.18
C MET A 514 -24.50 16.14 -52.37
N GLU A 515 -23.59 15.79 -53.27
CA GLU A 515 -23.34 16.55 -54.51
C GLU A 515 -24.56 16.57 -55.45
N ALA A 516 -25.37 15.51 -55.43
CA ALA A 516 -26.65 15.43 -56.12
C ALA A 516 -27.81 16.16 -55.38
N GLY A 517 -27.54 16.81 -54.23
CA GLY A 517 -28.52 17.58 -53.46
C GLY A 517 -29.50 16.74 -52.63
N ASN A 518 -29.21 15.46 -52.39
CA ASN A 518 -30.08 14.53 -51.67
C ASN A 518 -29.50 14.17 -50.30
N ALA A 519 -29.56 15.12 -49.37
CA ALA A 519 -29.04 14.97 -48.01
C ALA A 519 -29.69 13.82 -47.23
N GLU A 520 -30.98 13.57 -47.46
CA GLU A 520 -31.72 12.49 -46.80
C GLU A 520 -31.21 11.10 -47.23
N LYS A 521 -30.75 10.97 -48.48
CA LYS A 521 -30.10 9.74 -48.96
C LYS A 521 -28.72 9.55 -48.34
N ALA A 522 -27.93 10.61 -48.22
CA ALA A 522 -26.60 10.55 -47.61
C ALA A 522 -26.69 10.14 -46.12
N GLU A 523 -27.65 10.72 -45.39
CA GLU A 523 -27.93 10.36 -44.00
C GLU A 523 -28.41 8.91 -43.87
N ALA A 524 -29.31 8.46 -44.75
CA ALA A 524 -29.77 7.08 -44.78
C ALA A 524 -28.65 6.06 -45.06
N ILE A 525 -27.63 6.43 -45.85
CA ILE A 525 -26.47 5.56 -46.12
C ILE A 525 -25.64 5.38 -44.86
N PHE A 526 -25.30 6.47 -44.15
CA PHE A 526 -24.53 6.39 -42.91
C PHE A 526 -25.31 5.70 -41.79
N GLU A 527 -26.58 6.05 -41.59
CA GLU A 527 -27.42 5.45 -40.56
C GLU A 527 -27.56 3.93 -40.77
N ARG A 528 -27.70 3.50 -42.04
CA ARG A 528 -27.79 2.08 -42.37
C ARG A 528 -26.45 1.36 -42.25
N PHE A 529 -25.37 1.98 -42.73
CA PHE A 529 -24.01 1.45 -42.61
C PHE A 529 -23.62 1.27 -41.14
N ASP A 530 -23.77 2.30 -40.31
CA ASP A 530 -23.46 2.26 -38.88
C ASP A 530 -24.34 1.24 -38.16
N ALA A 531 -25.64 1.16 -38.46
CA ALA A 531 -26.53 0.17 -37.84
C ALA A 531 -26.18 -1.27 -38.22
N VAL A 532 -25.73 -1.51 -39.46
CA VAL A 532 -25.29 -2.84 -39.91
C VAL A 532 -23.93 -3.20 -39.28
N GLN A 533 -22.97 -2.28 -39.28
CA GLN A 533 -21.66 -2.47 -38.65
C GLN A 533 -21.75 -2.60 -37.12
N GLU A 534 -22.67 -1.87 -36.46
CA GLU A 534 -22.93 -2.00 -35.03
C GLU A 534 -23.63 -3.33 -34.70
N ARG A 535 -24.49 -3.85 -35.58
CA ARG A 535 -25.04 -5.22 -35.44
C ARG A 535 -23.96 -6.28 -35.63
N ILE A 536 -23.08 -6.12 -36.62
CA ILE A 536 -21.92 -7.01 -36.84
C ILE A 536 -20.93 -6.94 -35.66
N ARG A 537 -20.83 -5.80 -34.94
CA ARG A 537 -20.03 -5.68 -33.71
C ARG A 537 -20.74 -6.19 -32.45
N ALA A 538 -22.08 -6.07 -32.39
CA ALA A 538 -22.89 -6.46 -31.22
C ALA A 538 -23.22 -7.95 -31.21
N GLU A 539 -23.36 -8.56 -32.38
CA GLU A 539 -23.19 -9.99 -32.56
C GLU A 539 -21.68 -10.25 -32.43
N GLY A 540 -21.23 -10.70 -31.25
CA GLY A 540 -19.82 -10.98 -31.00
C GLY A 540 -19.18 -11.84 -32.10
N PRO A 541 -17.84 -11.79 -32.23
CA PRO A 541 -17.13 -12.14 -33.45
C PRO A 541 -17.49 -13.53 -34.00
N THR A 542 -17.94 -13.55 -35.25
CA THR A 542 -18.31 -14.75 -36.02
C THR A 542 -17.17 -15.15 -36.98
N GLY A 543 -16.31 -16.09 -36.54
CA GLY A 543 -15.45 -17.03 -37.31
C GLY A 543 -14.42 -16.43 -38.29
N THR A 544 -13.10 -16.42 -38.05
CA THR A 544 -12.19 -17.56 -37.77
C THR A 544 -11.80 -17.72 -36.29
N TRP A 545 -12.13 -16.69 -35.50
CA TRP A 545 -12.13 -16.66 -34.03
C TRP A 545 -13.54 -16.88 -33.43
N GLY A 546 -14.43 -17.54 -34.16
CA GLY A 546 -15.82 -17.76 -33.77
C GLY A 546 -16.39 -19.11 -34.17
N GLU A 547 -16.18 -20.09 -33.30
CA GLU A 547 -17.24 -21.03 -32.93
C GLU A 547 -17.85 -20.53 -31.61
N SER A 548 -19.18 -20.54 -31.49
CA SER A 548 -19.80 -20.49 -30.17
C SER A 548 -19.43 -21.77 -29.43
N ALA A 549 -18.44 -21.67 -28.55
CA ALA A 549 -18.11 -22.76 -27.63
C ALA A 549 -19.28 -22.91 -26.63
N GLU A 550 -20.29 -23.70 -27.01
CA GLU A 550 -21.41 -24.03 -26.11
C GLU A 550 -20.89 -24.90 -24.95
N GLY A 551 -20.55 -24.23 -23.85
CA GLY A 551 -20.18 -24.84 -22.57
C GLY A 551 -18.70 -24.74 -22.22
N TYR A 552 -18.43 -24.72 -20.91
CA TYR A 552 -17.08 -24.60 -20.31
C TYR A 552 -16.03 -25.57 -20.88
N GLY A 553 -16.45 -26.77 -21.32
CA GLY A 553 -15.55 -27.76 -21.91
C GLY A 553 -15.06 -27.41 -23.32
N ALA A 554 -15.86 -26.70 -24.11
CA ALA A 554 -15.48 -26.25 -25.45
C ALA A 554 -14.54 -25.04 -25.37
N VAL A 555 -14.82 -24.10 -24.46
CA VAL A 555 -13.98 -22.92 -24.17
C VAL A 555 -12.56 -23.35 -23.78
N LEU A 556 -12.45 -24.31 -22.85
CA LEU A 556 -11.14 -24.81 -22.42
C LEU A 556 -10.36 -25.55 -23.52
N ARG A 557 -11.04 -26.21 -24.47
CA ARG A 557 -10.38 -26.88 -25.60
C ARG A 557 -9.84 -25.88 -26.62
N LEU A 558 -10.64 -24.85 -26.93
CA LEU A 558 -10.24 -23.77 -27.84
C LEU A 558 -9.08 -22.96 -27.26
N GLY A 559 -9.17 -22.60 -25.99
CA GLY A 559 -8.08 -21.92 -25.30
C GLY A 559 -6.82 -22.77 -25.19
N ALA A 560 -6.96 -24.09 -25.01
CA ALA A 560 -5.83 -24.99 -24.93
C ALA A 560 -5.03 -25.13 -26.24
N SER A 561 -5.63 -24.85 -27.41
CA SER A 561 -4.88 -24.82 -28.67
C SER A 561 -4.13 -23.51 -28.91
N ARG A 562 -4.35 -22.49 -28.08
CA ARG A 562 -3.79 -21.12 -28.22
C ARG A 562 -2.74 -20.75 -27.18
N VAL A 563 -2.29 -21.73 -26.38
CA VAL A 563 -1.31 -21.55 -25.29
C VAL A 563 -0.04 -22.34 -25.58
N ASP A 564 1.13 -21.70 -25.45
CA ASP A 564 2.41 -22.42 -25.47
C ASP A 564 2.63 -23.13 -24.14
N TRP A 565 2.11 -24.35 -24.06
CA TRP A 565 2.24 -25.20 -22.88
C TRP A 565 3.68 -25.43 -22.45
N ARG A 566 4.61 -25.54 -23.41
CA ARG A 566 6.00 -25.86 -23.11
C ARG A 566 6.73 -24.65 -22.53
N GLY A 567 6.47 -23.46 -23.08
CA GLY A 567 6.97 -22.19 -22.56
C GLY A 567 6.43 -21.88 -21.17
N ARG A 568 5.09 -21.92 -20.99
CA ARG A 568 4.46 -21.56 -19.72
C ARG A 568 4.79 -22.53 -18.60
N PHE A 569 4.72 -23.84 -18.84
CA PHE A 569 5.15 -24.80 -17.81
C PHE A 569 6.65 -24.75 -17.55
N GLY A 570 7.47 -24.42 -18.55
CA GLY A 570 8.91 -24.20 -18.36
C GLY A 570 9.22 -23.07 -17.38
N ALA A 571 8.47 -21.96 -17.45
CA ALA A 571 8.64 -20.82 -16.55
C ALA A 571 8.27 -21.13 -15.08
N VAL A 572 7.24 -21.96 -14.86
CA VAL A 572 6.74 -22.27 -13.51
C VAL A 572 7.27 -23.61 -12.96
N TRP A 573 8.00 -24.39 -13.76
CA TRP A 573 8.48 -25.74 -13.41
C TRP A 573 9.29 -25.75 -12.11
N ASN A 574 10.21 -24.81 -11.94
CA ASN A 574 11.06 -24.73 -10.75
C ASN A 574 10.24 -24.41 -9.49
N LEU A 575 9.19 -23.59 -9.61
CA LEU A 575 8.29 -23.27 -8.49
C LEU A 575 7.42 -24.48 -8.11
N LEU A 576 6.88 -25.20 -9.10
CA LEU A 576 6.12 -26.43 -8.87
C LEU A 576 6.99 -27.53 -8.26
N ALA A 577 8.26 -27.64 -8.69
CA ALA A 577 9.23 -28.57 -8.11
C ALA A 577 9.55 -28.22 -6.65
N VAL A 578 9.76 -26.94 -6.33
CA VAL A 578 9.98 -26.49 -4.94
C VAL A 578 8.74 -26.74 -4.08
N LEU A 579 7.53 -26.45 -4.58
CA LEU A 579 6.28 -26.74 -3.90
C LEU A 579 6.13 -28.25 -3.61
N ALA A 580 6.41 -29.10 -4.59
CA ALA A 580 6.39 -30.56 -4.43
C ALA A 580 7.39 -31.02 -3.36
N VAL A 581 8.59 -30.45 -3.33
CA VAL A 581 9.62 -30.77 -2.32
C VAL A 581 9.24 -30.28 -0.93
N LEU A 582 8.65 -29.08 -0.80
CA LEU A 582 8.23 -28.52 0.49
C LEU A 582 7.05 -29.31 1.08
N VAL A 583 6.02 -29.57 0.27
CA VAL A 583 4.86 -30.36 0.69
C VAL A 583 5.27 -31.81 0.98
N GLY A 584 6.07 -32.42 0.10
CA GLY A 584 6.56 -33.78 0.27
C GLY A 584 7.51 -33.93 1.46
N GLY A 585 8.37 -32.94 1.69
CA GLY A 585 9.25 -32.86 2.86
C GLY A 585 8.46 -32.72 4.16
N GLY A 586 7.41 -31.90 4.17
CA GLY A 586 6.50 -31.76 5.30
C GLY A 586 5.78 -33.06 5.66
N VAL A 587 5.27 -33.78 4.65
CA VAL A 587 4.60 -35.09 4.84
C VAL A 587 5.59 -36.17 5.27
N TYR A 588 6.79 -36.20 4.69
CA TYR A 588 7.87 -37.11 5.11
C TYR A 588 8.26 -36.90 6.57
N LEU A 589 8.50 -35.66 6.98
CA LEU A 589 8.84 -35.32 8.36
C LEU A 589 7.68 -35.65 9.30
N GLY A 590 6.44 -35.39 8.90
CA GLY A 590 5.25 -35.73 9.68
C GLY A 590 5.08 -37.23 9.92
N VAL A 591 5.31 -38.08 8.91
CA VAL A 591 5.20 -39.54 9.06
C VAL A 591 6.42 -40.14 9.78
N SER A 592 7.64 -39.68 9.46
CA SER A 592 8.88 -40.21 10.04
C SER A 592 9.07 -39.83 11.52
N GLN A 593 8.53 -38.69 11.96
CA GLN A 593 8.53 -38.26 13.36
C GLN A 593 7.28 -38.71 14.14
N GLY A 594 6.39 -39.50 13.52
CA GLY A 594 5.19 -40.03 14.17
C GLY A 594 4.08 -39.00 14.42
N ALA A 595 4.16 -37.81 13.81
CA ALA A 595 3.11 -36.80 13.85
C ALA A 595 1.86 -37.21 13.03
N VAL A 596 2.05 -38.10 12.04
CA VAL A 596 0.98 -38.71 11.23
C VAL A 596 0.98 -40.23 11.45
N THR A 597 -0.03 -40.76 12.13
CA THR A 597 -0.19 -42.21 12.38
C THR A 597 -0.76 -42.91 11.15
N LEU A 598 -0.03 -43.89 10.61
CA LEU A 598 -0.51 -44.74 9.52
C LEU A 598 -1.49 -45.80 10.04
N PRO A 599 -2.50 -46.20 9.25
CA PRO A 599 -3.31 -47.38 9.54
C PRO A 599 -2.43 -48.62 9.78
N PRO A 600 -2.75 -49.50 10.74
CA PRO A 600 -1.90 -50.64 11.11
C PRO A 600 -1.53 -51.52 9.90
N ALA A 601 -2.49 -51.73 9.00
CA ALA A 601 -2.31 -52.51 7.78
C ALA A 601 -1.25 -51.94 6.81
N LEU A 602 -0.98 -50.64 6.84
CA LEU A 602 0.05 -50.00 6.02
C LEU A 602 1.41 -50.02 6.72
N ALA A 603 1.43 -49.78 8.04
CA ALA A 603 2.67 -49.78 8.84
C ALA A 603 3.38 -51.15 8.87
N ASP A 604 2.63 -52.25 8.71
CA ASP A 604 3.18 -53.62 8.65
C ASP A 604 3.85 -53.97 7.30
N ILE A 605 3.63 -53.17 6.25
CA ILE A 605 4.14 -53.45 4.89
C ILE A 605 5.55 -52.90 4.69
N ALA A 606 5.86 -51.73 5.24
CA ALA A 606 7.18 -51.10 5.19
C ALA A 606 7.35 -50.16 6.39
N GLY A 607 8.58 -49.97 6.88
CA GLY A 607 8.83 -49.09 8.04
C GLY A 607 8.37 -47.64 7.81
N PRO A 608 8.10 -46.88 8.88
CA PRO A 608 7.52 -45.53 8.82
C PRO A 608 8.37 -44.52 8.03
N THR A 609 9.68 -44.72 7.94
CA THR A 609 10.58 -43.90 7.11
C THR A 609 10.38 -44.14 5.61
N VAL A 610 10.17 -45.39 5.19
CA VAL A 610 9.98 -45.78 3.79
C VAL A 610 8.57 -45.38 3.31
N LEU A 611 7.56 -45.60 4.15
CA LEU A 611 6.19 -45.14 3.88
C LEU A 611 6.07 -43.63 3.89
N GLY A 612 6.74 -42.94 4.82
CA GLY A 612 6.79 -41.48 4.86
C GLY A 612 7.42 -40.90 3.60
N ALA A 613 8.47 -41.53 3.07
CA ALA A 613 9.12 -41.07 1.84
C ALA A 613 8.20 -41.28 0.62
N ALA A 614 7.56 -42.45 0.52
CA ALA A 614 6.63 -42.75 -0.57
C ALA A 614 5.40 -41.83 -0.56
N LEU A 615 4.80 -41.60 0.62
CA LEU A 615 3.64 -40.71 0.78
C LEU A 615 4.02 -39.24 0.61
N GLY A 616 5.21 -38.83 1.04
CA GLY A 616 5.72 -37.48 0.82
C GLY A 616 5.90 -37.18 -0.67
N VAL A 617 6.53 -38.09 -1.42
CA VAL A 617 6.67 -37.94 -2.87
C VAL A 617 5.29 -37.90 -3.56
N LEU A 618 4.37 -38.79 -3.18
CA LEU A 618 3.01 -38.80 -3.74
C LEU A 618 2.24 -37.51 -3.44
N ALA A 619 2.27 -37.02 -2.20
CA ALA A 619 1.56 -35.80 -1.81
C ALA A 619 2.15 -34.55 -2.50
N GLY A 620 3.49 -34.46 -2.57
CA GLY A 620 4.18 -33.38 -3.26
C GLY A 620 3.84 -33.34 -4.75
N VAL A 621 3.88 -34.49 -5.43
CA VAL A 621 3.52 -34.61 -6.85
C VAL A 621 2.04 -34.31 -7.09
N LEU A 622 1.15 -34.76 -6.20
CA LEU A 622 -0.29 -34.57 -6.36
C LEU A 622 -0.72 -33.10 -6.15
N VAL A 623 -0.15 -32.41 -5.16
CA VAL A 623 -0.41 -30.98 -4.93
C VAL A 623 0.18 -30.13 -6.06
N ALA A 624 1.41 -30.40 -6.48
CA ALA A 624 2.01 -29.71 -7.62
C ALA A 624 1.23 -29.97 -8.91
N GLY A 625 0.72 -31.19 -9.11
CA GLY A 625 -0.14 -31.56 -10.24
C GLY A 625 -1.49 -30.84 -10.23
N LEU A 626 -2.13 -30.68 -9.07
CA LEU A 626 -3.38 -29.92 -8.93
C LEU A 626 -3.18 -28.43 -9.22
N VAL A 627 -2.10 -27.84 -8.71
CA VAL A 627 -1.76 -26.43 -8.98
C VAL A 627 -1.42 -26.24 -10.46
N ALA A 628 -0.63 -27.15 -11.05
CA ALA A 628 -0.34 -27.17 -12.48
C ALA A 628 -1.61 -27.29 -13.34
N GLY A 629 -2.54 -28.17 -12.95
CA GLY A 629 -3.84 -28.33 -13.63
C GLY A 629 -4.73 -27.10 -13.49
N GLY A 630 -4.75 -26.45 -12.33
CA GLY A 630 -5.49 -25.20 -12.11
C GLY A 630 -4.92 -24.04 -12.92
N LEU A 631 -3.59 -23.89 -12.98
CA LEU A 631 -2.92 -22.91 -13.83
C LEU A 631 -3.18 -23.18 -15.31
N ALA A 632 -3.18 -24.45 -15.73
CA ALA A 632 -3.51 -24.82 -17.10
C ALA A 632 -4.95 -24.47 -17.48
N ALA A 633 -5.91 -24.76 -16.59
CA ALA A 633 -7.30 -24.39 -16.81
C ALA A 633 -7.48 -22.87 -16.88
N LEU A 634 -6.76 -22.11 -16.04
CA LEU A 634 -6.78 -20.65 -16.04
C LEU A 634 -6.18 -20.06 -17.33
N TRP A 635 -5.03 -20.56 -17.78
CA TRP A 635 -4.40 -20.09 -19.02
C TRP A 635 -5.24 -20.43 -20.25
N ALA A 636 -5.78 -21.65 -20.32
CA ALA A 636 -6.69 -22.03 -21.39
C ALA A 636 -7.96 -21.17 -21.35
N TYR A 637 -8.59 -20.97 -20.19
CA TYR A 637 -9.77 -20.12 -20.08
C TYR A 637 -9.47 -18.69 -20.56
N ARG A 638 -8.36 -18.09 -20.12
CA ARG A 638 -8.00 -16.73 -20.49
C ARG A 638 -7.70 -16.60 -21.99
N ALA A 639 -6.95 -17.54 -22.58
CA ALA A 639 -6.67 -17.55 -24.02
C ALA A 639 -7.91 -17.81 -24.89
N ALA A 640 -8.99 -18.32 -24.31
CA ALA A 640 -10.27 -18.48 -24.98
C ALA A 640 -11.18 -17.24 -24.89
N THR A 641 -11.10 -16.48 -23.80
CA THR A 641 -12.00 -15.36 -23.52
C THR A 641 -11.41 -13.98 -23.77
N ASP A 642 -10.08 -13.88 -23.87
CA ASP A 642 -9.34 -12.62 -23.96
C ASP A 642 -8.28 -12.72 -25.07
N ALA A 643 -8.42 -11.86 -26.08
CA ALA A 643 -7.53 -11.83 -27.24
C ALA A 643 -6.09 -11.44 -26.87
N THR A 644 -5.89 -10.69 -25.77
CA THR A 644 -4.55 -10.28 -25.29
C THR A 644 -3.75 -11.44 -24.67
N ALA A 645 -4.40 -12.54 -24.33
CA ALA A 645 -3.79 -13.65 -23.59
C ALA A 645 -3.29 -14.79 -24.48
N VAL A 646 -3.36 -14.62 -25.80
CA VAL A 646 -3.03 -15.61 -26.83
C VAL A 646 -1.52 -15.60 -27.11
N ASP A 647 -0.91 -16.78 -27.18
CA ASP A 647 0.51 -16.91 -27.51
C ASP A 647 0.70 -17.01 -29.04
N PHE A 648 1.25 -15.96 -29.68
CA PHE A 648 1.48 -15.91 -31.14
C PHE A 648 2.36 -17.05 -31.66
N ALA A 649 3.24 -17.59 -30.82
CA ALA A 649 4.06 -18.76 -31.13
C ALA A 649 3.25 -20.00 -31.57
N VAL A 650 1.98 -20.13 -31.18
CA VAL A 650 1.15 -21.33 -31.42
C VAL A 650 0.14 -21.15 -32.57
N LEU A 651 -0.10 -19.91 -32.98
CA LEU A 651 -1.03 -19.58 -34.08
C LEU A 651 -0.50 -19.99 -35.46
N THR A 652 -1.38 -20.16 -36.43
CA THR A 652 -1.02 -20.31 -37.85
C THR A 652 -0.74 -18.95 -38.50
N VAL A 653 -0.14 -18.94 -39.70
CA VAL A 653 0.17 -17.69 -40.43
C VAL A 653 -1.11 -16.88 -40.71
N GLU A 654 -2.16 -17.54 -41.19
CA GLU A 654 -3.47 -16.90 -41.40
C GLU A 654 -4.09 -16.38 -40.10
N GLU A 655 -4.02 -17.13 -38.99
CA GLU A 655 -4.57 -16.67 -37.71
C GLU A 655 -3.82 -15.44 -37.14
N VAL A 656 -2.53 -15.28 -37.46
CA VAL A 656 -1.76 -14.08 -37.10
C VAL A 656 -2.15 -12.89 -37.97
N ARG A 657 -2.39 -13.10 -39.28
CA ARG A 657 -2.86 -12.04 -40.19
C ARG A 657 -4.26 -11.56 -39.83
N ASP A 658 -5.14 -12.48 -39.46
CA ASP A 658 -6.52 -12.19 -39.09
C ASP A 658 -6.69 -11.83 -37.61
N ALA A 659 -5.59 -11.71 -36.85
CA ALA A 659 -5.66 -11.42 -35.43
C ALA A 659 -6.34 -10.05 -35.19
N PRO A 660 -7.30 -9.96 -34.24
CA PRO A 660 -7.97 -8.71 -33.93
C PRO A 660 -7.00 -7.73 -33.28
N PHE A 661 -7.23 -6.43 -33.47
CA PHE A 661 -6.48 -5.34 -32.85
C PHE A 661 -6.26 -5.54 -31.34
N ALA A 662 -7.25 -6.14 -30.67
CA ALA A 662 -7.20 -6.41 -29.25
C ALA A 662 -6.06 -7.36 -28.83
N ALA A 663 -5.59 -8.24 -29.71
CA ALA A 663 -4.48 -9.16 -29.43
C ALA A 663 -3.13 -8.45 -29.27
N PHE A 664 -3.01 -7.21 -29.76
CA PHE A 664 -1.80 -6.39 -29.73
C PHE A 664 -1.90 -5.22 -28.72
N PHE A 665 -2.86 -5.26 -27.79
CA PHE A 665 -2.86 -4.33 -26.65
C PHE A 665 -1.81 -4.75 -25.62
N GLY A 666 -0.89 -3.84 -25.30
CA GLY A 666 0.22 -4.08 -24.36
C GLY A 666 1.46 -4.74 -24.98
N THR A 667 1.43 -5.15 -26.25
CA THR A 667 2.63 -5.65 -26.95
C THR A 667 3.51 -4.50 -27.38
N LEU A 668 4.70 -4.38 -26.79
CA LEU A 668 5.72 -3.42 -27.19
C LEU A 668 6.41 -3.88 -28.49
N GLU A 669 6.92 -2.93 -29.28
CA GLU A 669 7.70 -3.20 -30.49
C GLU A 669 8.83 -4.22 -30.23
N GLY A 670 9.52 -4.07 -29.09
CA GLY A 670 10.58 -4.97 -28.66
C GLY A 670 10.13 -6.40 -28.25
N ASP A 671 8.84 -6.61 -28.01
CA ASP A 671 8.27 -7.96 -27.79
C ASP A 671 7.94 -8.63 -29.12
N VAL A 672 7.37 -7.89 -30.07
CA VAL A 672 7.12 -8.35 -31.44
C VAL A 672 8.43 -8.72 -32.13
N ASP A 673 9.47 -7.90 -31.98
CA ASP A 673 10.83 -8.17 -32.47
C ASP A 673 11.39 -9.48 -31.93
N ARG A 674 11.22 -9.73 -30.64
CA ARG A 674 11.76 -10.91 -29.95
C ARG A 674 11.01 -12.18 -30.37
N GLU A 675 9.70 -12.08 -30.49
CA GLU A 675 8.82 -13.16 -30.95
C GLU A 675 9.14 -13.50 -32.41
N ALA A 676 9.25 -12.49 -33.27
CA ALA A 676 9.63 -12.65 -34.67
C ALA A 676 11.04 -13.25 -34.83
N GLU A 677 12.01 -12.80 -34.02
CA GLU A 677 13.36 -13.40 -34.01
C GLU A 677 13.34 -14.85 -33.51
N ALA A 678 12.43 -15.20 -32.58
CA ALA A 678 12.22 -16.57 -32.15
C ALA A 678 11.59 -17.44 -33.26
N LEU A 679 10.63 -16.91 -34.01
CA LEU A 679 10.00 -17.57 -35.16
C LEU A 679 10.99 -17.77 -36.31
N ILE A 680 11.82 -16.77 -36.62
CA ILE A 680 12.89 -16.85 -37.62
C ILE A 680 13.91 -17.93 -37.23
N ARG A 681 14.31 -18.00 -35.95
CA ARG A 681 15.21 -19.05 -35.45
C ARG A 681 14.61 -20.46 -35.54
N ARG A 682 13.28 -20.58 -35.54
CA ARG A 682 12.55 -21.86 -35.73
C ARG A 682 12.33 -22.19 -37.21
N GLY A 683 12.70 -21.31 -38.14
CA GLY A 683 12.52 -21.49 -39.59
C GLY A 683 11.14 -21.04 -40.11
N GLU A 684 10.36 -20.33 -39.31
CA GLU A 684 9.00 -19.86 -39.62
C GLU A 684 9.03 -18.39 -40.07
N SER A 685 9.87 -18.05 -41.06
CA SER A 685 10.08 -16.67 -41.51
C SER A 685 8.82 -16.00 -42.06
N GLU A 686 7.94 -16.77 -42.70
CA GLU A 686 6.67 -16.27 -43.24
C GLU A 686 5.70 -15.83 -42.14
N LYS A 687 5.70 -16.55 -41.01
CA LYS A 687 4.89 -16.23 -39.83
C LYS A 687 5.43 -15.01 -39.08
N ALA A 688 6.75 -14.89 -38.99
CA ALA A 688 7.40 -13.70 -38.43
C ALA A 688 7.06 -12.45 -39.23
N GLN A 689 7.04 -12.55 -40.56
CA GLN A 689 6.67 -11.43 -41.44
C GLN A 689 5.18 -11.07 -41.28
N ALA A 690 4.29 -12.07 -41.24
CA ALA A 690 2.86 -11.83 -40.98
C ALA A 690 2.60 -11.14 -39.63
N LEU A 691 3.39 -11.45 -38.59
CA LEU A 691 3.29 -10.80 -37.28
C LEU A 691 3.70 -9.31 -37.34
N PHE A 692 4.78 -9.00 -38.05
CA PHE A 692 5.25 -7.62 -38.25
C PHE A 692 4.27 -6.80 -39.08
N ASP A 693 3.84 -7.32 -40.22
CA ASP A 693 2.93 -6.63 -41.13
C ASP A 693 1.62 -6.27 -40.40
N ARG A 694 1.11 -7.19 -39.58
CA ARG A 694 -0.12 -6.97 -38.80
C ARG A 694 0.09 -5.98 -37.64
N TYR A 695 1.24 -6.00 -36.98
CA TYR A 695 1.56 -5.05 -35.92
C TYR A 695 1.70 -3.62 -36.46
N GLU A 696 2.35 -3.44 -37.61
CA GLU A 696 2.52 -2.13 -38.26
C GLU A 696 1.17 -1.54 -38.71
N GLU A 697 0.28 -2.38 -39.23
CA GLU A 697 -1.10 -2.01 -39.58
C GLU A 697 -1.87 -1.51 -38.33
N VAL A 698 -1.82 -2.27 -37.23
CA VAL A 698 -2.44 -1.93 -35.95
C VAL A 698 -1.90 -0.62 -35.36
N GLU A 699 -0.60 -0.38 -35.43
CA GLU A 699 0.02 0.84 -34.91
C GLU A 699 -0.36 2.07 -35.74
N SER A 700 -0.46 1.90 -37.06
CA SER A 700 -0.92 2.98 -37.96
C SER A 700 -2.36 3.42 -37.69
N GLU A 701 -3.25 2.46 -37.35
CA GLU A 701 -4.64 2.76 -36.98
C GLU A 701 -4.74 3.47 -35.61
N ARG A 702 -3.86 3.13 -34.65
CA ARG A 702 -3.77 3.83 -33.36
C ARG A 702 -3.41 5.30 -33.55
N GLU A 703 -2.37 5.56 -34.31
CA GLU A 703 -1.87 6.91 -34.54
C GLU A 703 -2.92 7.79 -35.25
N ASN A 704 -3.64 7.22 -36.21
CA ASN A 704 -4.77 7.88 -36.89
C ASN A 704 -5.94 8.15 -35.94
N THR A 705 -6.30 7.20 -35.09
CA THR A 705 -7.42 7.34 -34.14
C THR A 705 -7.12 8.38 -33.05
N GLU A 706 -5.88 8.41 -32.53
CA GLU A 706 -5.45 9.43 -31.58
C GLU A 706 -5.39 10.83 -32.20
N THR A 707 -4.91 10.94 -33.45
CA THR A 707 -4.87 12.21 -34.18
C THR A 707 -6.27 12.77 -34.39
N ARG A 708 -7.24 11.90 -34.71
CA ARG A 708 -8.66 12.25 -34.86
C ARG A 708 -9.30 12.66 -33.52
N ARG A 709 -8.94 11.99 -32.42
CA ARG A 709 -9.36 12.37 -31.04
C ARG A 709 -8.73 13.68 -30.55
N ARG A 710 -7.47 13.97 -30.91
CA ARG A 710 -6.81 15.27 -30.62
C ARG A 710 -7.47 16.42 -31.39
N ALA A 711 -7.86 16.20 -32.65
CA ALA A 711 -8.59 17.17 -33.45
C ALA A 711 -9.99 17.46 -32.86
N SER A 712 -10.69 16.42 -32.38
CA SER A 712 -11.99 16.55 -31.70
C SER A 712 -11.90 17.28 -30.35
N ARG A 713 -10.87 16.99 -29.52
CA ARG A 713 -10.66 17.67 -28.23
C ARG A 713 -10.20 19.13 -28.37
N GLY A 714 -9.51 19.48 -29.47
CA GLY A 714 -9.05 20.84 -29.73
C GLY A 714 -10.16 21.86 -30.04
N ALA A 715 -11.37 21.40 -30.38
CA ALA A 715 -12.48 22.27 -30.75
C ALA A 715 -13.29 22.81 -29.55
N ASN A 716 -13.11 22.28 -28.34
CA ASN A 716 -14.05 22.52 -27.23
C ASN A 716 -13.47 23.14 -25.95
N ASP A 717 -12.26 23.70 -25.97
CA ASP A 717 -11.72 24.37 -24.77
C ASP A 717 -10.97 25.67 -25.07
N GLY A 718 -11.59 26.78 -24.66
CA GLY A 718 -11.02 28.11 -24.73
C GLY A 718 -10.11 28.38 -23.54
N GLY A 719 -8.81 28.59 -23.79
CA GLY A 719 -7.90 29.14 -22.78
C GLY A 719 -6.42 28.98 -23.11
N VAL A 720 -5.74 30.06 -23.49
CA VAL A 720 -4.30 30.07 -23.81
C VAL A 720 -3.41 30.00 -22.55
N PHE A 721 -3.98 30.18 -21.35
CA PHE A 721 -3.21 30.30 -20.10
C PHE A 721 -3.09 29.01 -19.25
N SER A 722 -3.84 27.94 -19.54
CA SER A 722 -3.65 26.63 -18.87
C SER A 722 -2.52 25.79 -19.50
N ARG A 723 -2.11 26.12 -20.73
CA ARG A 723 -1.13 25.37 -21.53
C ARG A 723 0.29 25.35 -20.94
N THR A 724 0.66 26.33 -20.15
CA THR A 724 2.04 26.46 -19.63
C THR A 724 2.22 25.83 -18.25
N GLY A 725 1.14 25.66 -17.48
CA GLY A 725 1.19 25.06 -16.14
C GLY A 725 1.12 23.53 -16.14
N ALA A 726 0.34 22.96 -17.06
CA ALA A 726 0.16 21.50 -17.16
C ALA A 726 1.37 20.80 -17.79
N GLY A 727 1.99 21.41 -18.81
CA GLY A 727 3.12 20.80 -19.53
C GLY A 727 4.45 20.76 -18.75
N MET A 728 4.57 21.50 -17.65
CA MET A 728 5.77 21.49 -16.80
C MET A 728 5.64 20.54 -15.61
N ALA A 729 4.41 20.14 -15.27
CA ALA A 729 4.14 19.13 -14.25
C ALA A 729 4.20 17.71 -14.84
N SER A 730 3.78 17.52 -16.10
CA SER A 730 3.87 16.22 -16.79
C SER A 730 5.33 15.76 -16.99
N ALA A 731 6.24 16.69 -17.24
CA ALA A 731 7.67 16.40 -17.43
C ALA A 731 8.37 15.84 -16.17
N PHE A 732 7.72 15.86 -14.99
CA PHE A 732 8.21 15.23 -13.76
C PHE A 732 7.38 13.99 -13.35
N THR A 733 6.40 13.59 -14.15
CA THR A 733 5.53 12.42 -13.93
C THR A 733 5.53 11.42 -15.09
N ASP A 734 6.13 11.73 -16.24
CA ASP A 734 6.13 10.86 -17.43
C ASP A 734 7.17 9.70 -17.39
N ASP A 735 7.43 9.13 -16.20
CA ASP A 735 8.08 7.80 -16.05
C ASP A 735 7.06 6.75 -15.58
N ASP A 736 5.79 6.91 -15.94
CA ASP A 736 4.75 5.91 -15.70
C ASP A 736 4.92 4.78 -16.74
N VAL A 737 5.70 3.76 -16.37
CA VAL A 737 5.45 2.41 -16.86
C VAL A 737 4.12 1.98 -16.25
N ASP A 738 3.11 1.73 -17.06
CA ASP A 738 1.79 1.31 -16.59
C ASP A 738 1.93 0.03 -15.72
N ASP A 739 1.75 0.21 -14.41
CA ASP A 739 1.94 -0.81 -13.35
C ASP A 739 0.90 -1.97 -13.40
N ASP A 740 0.05 -2.02 -14.43
CA ASP A 740 -0.80 -3.17 -14.73
C ASP A 740 -0.01 -4.33 -15.39
N ASP A 741 1.25 -4.10 -15.78
CA ASP A 741 2.15 -5.10 -16.34
C ASP A 741 2.97 -5.85 -15.26
N ILE A 742 2.69 -7.15 -15.14
CA ILE A 742 3.48 -8.13 -14.37
C ILE A 742 4.98 -8.15 -14.80
N GLY A 743 5.34 -7.52 -15.92
CA GLY A 743 6.70 -7.36 -16.44
C GLY A 743 7.56 -6.26 -15.80
N GLY A 744 6.97 -5.26 -15.13
CA GLY A 744 7.72 -4.18 -14.46
C GLY A 744 8.66 -4.70 -13.36
N TYR A 745 8.25 -5.76 -12.66
CA TYR A 745 9.08 -6.44 -11.66
C TYR A 745 10.36 -7.04 -12.26
N TYR A 746 10.35 -7.42 -13.54
CA TYR A 746 11.55 -7.96 -14.19
C TYR A 746 12.59 -6.87 -14.44
N TYR A 747 12.16 -5.67 -14.88
CA TYR A 747 13.05 -4.51 -15.02
C TYR A 747 13.55 -4.01 -13.66
N ASP A 748 12.69 -3.96 -12.65
CA ASP A 748 13.09 -3.66 -11.27
C ASP A 748 14.09 -4.70 -10.75
N LEU A 749 13.86 -5.99 -10.98
CA LEU A 749 14.78 -7.06 -10.59
C LEU A 749 16.09 -7.00 -11.38
N ALA A 750 16.06 -6.76 -12.69
CA ALA A 750 17.24 -6.64 -13.54
C ALA A 750 18.06 -5.41 -13.18
N PHE A 751 17.42 -4.27 -12.90
CA PHE A 751 18.05 -3.08 -12.33
C PHE A 751 18.65 -3.36 -10.95
N ILE A 752 17.94 -4.08 -10.07
CA ILE A 752 18.48 -4.54 -8.79
C ILE A 752 19.71 -5.42 -9.03
N PHE A 753 19.66 -6.38 -9.96
CA PHE A 753 20.79 -7.25 -10.30
C PHE A 753 21.97 -6.49 -10.91
N ASP A 754 21.73 -5.50 -11.74
CA ASP A 754 22.77 -4.65 -12.30
C ASP A 754 23.37 -3.73 -11.22
N SER A 755 22.52 -3.23 -10.31
CA SER A 755 22.96 -2.47 -9.13
C SER A 755 23.79 -3.30 -8.16
N ILE A 756 23.57 -4.63 -8.06
CA ILE A 756 24.38 -5.55 -7.25
C ILE A 756 25.84 -5.56 -7.73
N THR A 757 26.10 -5.27 -9.01
CA THR A 757 27.47 -5.16 -9.55
C THR A 757 28.15 -3.83 -9.25
N SER A 758 27.40 -2.82 -8.77
CA SER A 758 27.94 -1.50 -8.44
C SER A 758 28.93 -1.55 -7.26
N LYS A 759 30.00 -0.76 -7.35
CA LYS A 759 31.00 -0.62 -6.27
C LYS A 759 30.36 -0.15 -4.96
N THR A 760 29.32 0.68 -5.04
CA THR A 760 28.56 1.14 -3.87
C THR A 760 27.79 -0.01 -3.21
N PHE A 761 27.24 -0.93 -4.01
CA PHE A 761 26.55 -2.09 -3.49
C PHE A 761 27.50 -3.03 -2.75
N TRP A 762 28.70 -3.28 -3.29
CA TRP A 762 29.73 -4.07 -2.58
C TRP A 762 30.19 -3.41 -1.27
N LEU A 763 30.30 -2.08 -1.25
CA LEU A 763 30.63 -1.33 -0.05
C LEU A 763 29.55 -1.48 1.03
N VAL A 764 28.29 -1.30 0.64
CA VAL A 764 27.13 -1.46 1.55
C VAL A 764 26.98 -2.92 1.97
N GLY A 765 27.15 -3.87 1.06
CA GLY A 765 27.10 -5.31 1.32
C GLY A 765 28.17 -5.74 2.33
N TRP A 766 29.41 -5.24 2.20
CA TRP A 766 30.47 -5.46 3.18
C TRP A 766 30.11 -4.88 4.55
N PHE A 767 29.63 -3.63 4.58
CA PHE A 767 29.17 -3.00 5.82
C PHE A 767 28.08 -3.82 6.50
N MET A 768 27.05 -4.24 5.75
CA MET A 768 25.94 -5.04 6.25
C MET A 768 26.39 -6.42 6.72
N ALA A 769 27.33 -7.07 6.01
CA ALA A 769 27.87 -8.36 6.41
C ALA A 769 28.65 -8.28 7.74
N VAL A 770 29.51 -7.27 7.90
CA VAL A 770 30.25 -7.06 9.16
C VAL A 770 29.29 -6.69 10.30
N LEU A 771 28.31 -5.83 10.02
CA LEU A 771 27.28 -5.45 10.98
C LEU A 771 26.50 -6.68 11.46
N ALA A 772 25.97 -7.47 10.53
CA ALA A 772 25.19 -8.67 10.83
C ALA A 772 26.02 -9.71 11.61
N LEU A 773 27.24 -10.00 11.16
CA LEU A 773 28.14 -10.93 11.85
C LEU A 773 28.42 -10.46 13.28
N THR A 774 28.81 -9.19 13.44
CA THR A 774 29.12 -8.63 14.75
C THR A 774 27.89 -8.62 15.65
N PHE A 775 26.75 -8.17 15.14
CA PHE A 775 25.48 -8.14 15.87
C PHE A 775 25.08 -9.55 16.33
N VAL A 776 25.05 -10.54 15.44
CA VAL A 776 24.70 -11.93 15.78
C VAL A 776 25.64 -12.49 16.84
N THR A 777 26.96 -12.22 16.75
CA THR A 777 27.90 -12.69 17.78
C THR A 777 27.69 -12.04 19.15
N LEU A 778 27.33 -10.75 19.19
CA LEU A 778 27.02 -10.06 20.44
C LEU A 778 25.69 -10.55 21.04
N TYR A 779 24.67 -10.68 20.19
CA TYR A 779 23.32 -11.15 20.51
C TYR A 779 23.30 -12.59 21.04
N GLN A 780 24.09 -13.50 20.47
CA GLN A 780 24.18 -14.90 20.93
C GLN A 780 24.92 -15.09 22.27
N GLY A 781 25.16 -14.01 23.03
CA GLY A 781 25.80 -14.04 24.34
C GLY A 781 27.28 -13.62 24.34
N GLY A 782 27.81 -13.08 23.24
CA GLY A 782 29.18 -12.56 23.17
C GLY A 782 29.44 -11.45 24.21
N ILE A 783 28.44 -10.61 24.48
CA ILE A 783 28.52 -9.62 25.56
C ILE A 783 28.66 -10.26 26.94
N GLY A 784 27.93 -11.36 27.21
CA GLY A 784 28.03 -12.07 28.48
C GLY A 784 29.45 -12.59 28.74
N VAL A 785 30.13 -13.07 27.70
CA VAL A 785 31.54 -13.48 27.76
C VAL A 785 32.45 -12.30 28.11
N LEU A 786 32.28 -11.17 27.43
CA LEU A 786 33.04 -9.94 27.70
C LEU A 786 32.80 -9.44 29.13
N LYS A 787 31.55 -9.43 29.58
CA LYS A 787 31.18 -9.05 30.96
C LYS A 787 31.88 -9.94 31.97
N ASN A 788 31.80 -11.26 31.82
CA ASN A 788 32.39 -12.21 32.77
C ASN A 788 33.92 -12.07 32.83
N GLN A 789 34.57 -11.90 31.67
CA GLN A 789 36.01 -11.63 31.62
C GLN A 789 36.39 -10.30 32.24
N PHE A 790 35.54 -9.28 32.10
CA PHE A 790 35.76 -7.97 32.71
C PHE A 790 35.62 -8.06 34.24
N TYR A 791 34.57 -8.71 34.75
CA TYR A 791 34.34 -8.91 36.19
C TYR A 791 35.47 -9.70 36.85
N ALA A 792 36.02 -10.71 36.17
CA ALA A 792 37.17 -11.47 36.67
C ALA A 792 38.43 -10.61 36.88
N ARG A 793 38.49 -9.40 36.32
CA ARG A 793 39.62 -8.47 36.43
C ARG A 793 39.36 -7.29 37.37
N LEU A 794 38.17 -7.18 37.95
CA LEU A 794 37.90 -6.18 38.97
C LEU A 794 38.66 -6.56 40.27
N PRO A 795 39.31 -5.60 40.95
CA PRO A 795 40.00 -5.85 42.22
C PRO A 795 39.04 -6.37 43.29
N ALA A 796 39.53 -7.22 44.20
CA ALA A 796 38.73 -7.84 45.26
C ALA A 796 38.02 -6.84 46.23
N SER A 797 38.42 -5.57 46.24
CA SER A 797 37.75 -4.50 46.97
C SER A 797 36.41 -4.07 46.36
N VAL A 798 36.18 -4.38 45.09
CA VAL A 798 34.91 -4.19 44.38
C VAL A 798 34.30 -5.58 44.20
N GLN A 799 33.45 -6.00 45.14
CA GLN A 799 32.86 -7.34 45.11
C GLN A 799 32.07 -7.56 43.80
N PRO A 800 32.12 -8.75 43.18
CA PRO A 800 31.35 -9.03 41.96
C PRO A 800 29.85 -8.78 42.13
N ASP A 801 29.33 -9.02 43.34
CA ASP A 801 27.93 -8.82 43.69
C ASP A 801 27.54 -7.34 43.87
N SER A 802 28.52 -6.44 44.04
CA SER A 802 28.24 -5.00 44.20
C SER A 802 28.16 -4.24 42.88
N VAL A 803 28.55 -4.86 41.75
CA VAL A 803 28.56 -4.24 40.42
C VAL A 803 27.54 -4.92 39.50
N GLN A 804 26.32 -4.39 39.51
CA GLN A 804 25.23 -4.86 38.67
C GLN A 804 25.10 -3.99 37.41
N LEU A 805 25.11 -4.62 36.23
CA LEU A 805 24.80 -3.97 34.96
C LEU A 805 23.31 -4.06 34.69
N VAL A 806 22.67 -2.90 34.64
CA VAL A 806 21.22 -2.79 34.53
C VAL A 806 20.81 -2.10 33.23
N THR A 807 19.68 -2.52 32.67
CA THR A 807 19.02 -1.83 31.55
C THR A 807 17.86 -1.01 32.09
N LEU A 808 17.93 0.32 32.01
CA LEU A 808 16.83 1.17 32.49
C LEU A 808 15.70 1.33 31.45
N HIS A 809 15.98 1.07 30.18
CA HIS A 809 14.97 1.06 29.12
C HIS A 809 14.87 -0.35 28.51
N PRO A 810 13.66 -0.85 28.16
CA PRO A 810 13.47 -2.19 27.60
C PRO A 810 14.40 -2.55 26.43
N VAL A 811 14.50 -1.67 25.43
CA VAL A 811 15.38 -1.90 24.26
C VAL A 811 16.86 -1.58 24.48
N GLU A 812 17.27 -1.18 25.68
CA GLU A 812 18.61 -0.58 25.87
C GLU A 812 19.75 -1.53 25.53
N ALA A 813 19.65 -2.80 25.92
CA ALA A 813 20.64 -3.83 25.61
C ALA A 813 20.76 -4.04 24.09
N LEU A 814 19.62 -4.21 23.42
CA LEU A 814 19.57 -4.44 21.97
C LEU A 814 20.14 -3.24 21.18
N ILE A 815 19.77 -2.02 21.55
CA ILE A 815 20.31 -0.81 20.95
C ILE A 815 21.81 -0.71 21.16
N PHE A 816 22.30 -1.09 22.34
CA PHE A 816 23.73 -1.08 22.61
C PHE A 816 24.48 -2.02 21.66
N GLU A 817 23.99 -3.25 21.48
CA GLU A 817 24.54 -4.23 20.52
C GLU A 817 24.54 -3.71 19.08
N ILE A 818 23.43 -3.10 18.64
CA ILE A 818 23.30 -2.51 17.30
C ILE A 818 24.29 -1.34 17.11
N LYS A 819 24.41 -0.46 18.11
CA LYS A 819 25.35 0.68 18.02
C LYS A 819 26.80 0.21 17.95
N VAL A 820 27.18 -0.77 18.78
CA VAL A 820 28.54 -1.33 18.77
C VAL A 820 28.84 -2.01 17.44
N SER A 821 27.93 -2.85 16.93
CA SER A 821 28.09 -3.52 15.63
C SER A 821 28.15 -2.54 14.47
N THR A 822 27.33 -1.48 14.49
CA THR A 822 27.35 -0.40 13.47
C THR A 822 28.70 0.32 13.44
N ILE A 823 29.28 0.64 14.61
CA ILE A 823 30.59 1.29 14.67
C ILE A 823 31.68 0.35 14.14
N ILE A 824 31.66 -0.92 14.54
CA ILE A 824 32.63 -1.91 14.06
C ILE A 824 32.52 -2.07 12.54
N ALA A 825 31.31 -2.16 12.01
CA ALA A 825 31.05 -2.20 10.58
C ALA A 825 31.56 -0.94 9.85
N ALA A 826 31.30 0.25 10.40
CA ALA A 826 31.79 1.51 9.84
C ALA A 826 33.32 1.57 9.80
N VAL A 827 33.99 1.19 10.90
CA VAL A 827 35.46 1.15 11.00
C VAL A 827 36.04 0.12 10.02
N ALA A 828 35.44 -1.06 9.91
CA ALA A 828 35.87 -2.11 8.97
C ALA A 828 35.66 -1.73 7.50
N THR A 829 34.70 -0.84 7.22
CA THR A 829 34.36 -0.38 5.86
C THR A 829 35.17 0.84 5.43
N LEU A 830 35.66 1.64 6.39
CA LEU A 830 36.38 2.89 6.13
C LEU A 830 37.58 2.74 5.17
N PRO A 831 38.46 1.72 5.30
CA PRO A 831 39.58 1.57 4.35
C PRO A 831 39.13 1.24 2.92
N LEU A 832 38.06 0.45 2.77
CA LEU A 832 37.47 0.11 1.48
C LEU A 832 36.84 1.35 0.83
N LEU A 833 36.14 2.16 1.61
CA LEU A 833 35.57 3.44 1.17
C LEU A 833 36.68 4.36 0.66
N LEU A 834 37.76 4.52 1.43
CA LEU A 834 38.90 5.35 1.03
C LEU A 834 39.58 4.82 -0.23
N TYR A 835 39.69 3.49 -0.38
CA TYR A 835 40.23 2.86 -1.59
C TYR A 835 39.40 3.18 -2.84
N TYR A 836 38.07 3.14 -2.75
CA TYR A 836 37.19 3.45 -3.88
C TYR A 836 37.09 4.94 -4.20
N VAL A 837 37.13 5.81 -3.19
CA VAL A 837 37.07 7.27 -3.37
C VAL A 837 38.42 7.85 -3.81
N TRP A 838 39.51 7.10 -3.67
CA TRP A 838 40.87 7.54 -3.96
C TRP A 838 41.10 8.17 -5.35
N PRO A 839 40.62 7.59 -6.48
CA PRO A 839 40.84 8.17 -7.80
C PRO A 839 40.26 9.59 -7.90
N ALA A 840 39.05 9.80 -7.36
CA ALA A 840 38.40 11.12 -7.34
C ALA A 840 39.14 12.13 -6.45
N LEU A 841 39.71 11.69 -5.33
CA LEU A 841 40.55 12.54 -4.46
C LEU A 841 41.86 12.94 -5.14
N LYS A 842 42.47 12.03 -5.90
CA LYS A 842 43.70 12.27 -6.65
C LYS A 842 43.48 13.27 -7.80
N GLU A 843 42.39 13.12 -8.55
CA GLU A 843 42.00 14.05 -9.63
C GLU A 843 41.77 15.47 -9.12
N ARG A 844 41.21 15.63 -7.91
CA ARG A 844 40.99 16.92 -7.27
C ARG A 844 42.21 17.49 -6.54
N GLY A 845 43.35 16.80 -6.58
CA GLY A 845 44.59 17.23 -5.92
C GLY A 845 44.59 17.13 -4.39
N PHE A 846 43.59 16.49 -3.78
CA PHE A 846 43.52 16.30 -2.32
C PHE A 846 44.41 15.18 -1.82
N ALA A 847 44.87 14.29 -2.71
CA ALA A 847 45.66 13.12 -2.32
C ALA A 847 46.72 12.77 -3.38
N SER A 848 47.90 12.33 -2.92
CA SER A 848 49.04 11.89 -3.76
C SER A 848 49.50 10.49 -3.37
N GLY A 849 50.29 9.81 -4.19
CA GLY A 849 50.89 8.51 -3.86
C GLY A 849 50.11 7.29 -4.37
N ASP A 850 50.50 6.11 -3.87
CA ASP A 850 50.00 4.83 -4.34
C ASP A 850 48.83 4.32 -3.49
N ARG A 851 47.72 3.96 -4.14
CA ARG A 851 46.46 3.56 -3.45
C ARG A 851 46.60 2.23 -2.71
N ASN A 852 47.57 1.40 -3.10
CA ASN A 852 47.83 0.10 -2.50
C ASN A 852 48.24 0.20 -1.02
N VAL A 853 48.78 1.35 -0.62
CA VAL A 853 49.11 1.66 0.78
C VAL A 853 47.86 1.62 1.67
N LEU A 854 46.68 1.92 1.13
CA LEU A 854 45.42 1.85 1.88
C LEU A 854 45.05 0.41 2.26
N VAL A 855 45.44 -0.59 1.48
CA VAL A 855 45.23 -2.01 1.81
C VAL A 855 46.15 -2.42 2.97
N THR A 856 47.43 -2.03 2.90
CA THR A 856 48.36 -2.25 4.01
C THR A 856 47.92 -1.51 5.26
N TRP A 857 47.42 -0.28 5.10
CA TRP A 857 46.86 0.52 6.18
C TRP A 857 45.61 -0.13 6.79
N ALA A 858 44.72 -0.71 5.99
CA ALA A 858 43.58 -1.48 6.47
C ALA A 858 44.04 -2.66 7.35
N GLY A 859 45.07 -3.38 6.92
CA GLY A 859 45.67 -4.47 7.69
C GLY A 859 46.31 -3.99 9.00
N THR A 860 47.02 -2.86 8.98
CA THR A 860 47.60 -2.30 10.21
C THR A 860 46.56 -1.74 11.15
N LEU A 861 45.51 -1.11 10.62
CA LEU A 861 44.39 -0.61 11.41
C LEU A 861 43.67 -1.77 12.09
N PHE A 862 43.40 -2.86 11.38
CA PHE A 862 42.82 -4.05 12.00
C PHE A 862 43.73 -4.64 13.09
N GLY A 863 45.03 -4.76 12.82
CA GLY A 863 46.01 -5.30 13.77
C GLY A 863 46.20 -4.42 15.01
N GLY A 864 46.37 -3.11 14.82
CA GLY A 864 46.55 -2.16 15.92
C GLY A 864 45.27 -1.94 16.72
N LEU A 865 44.11 -1.91 16.06
CA LEU A 865 42.80 -1.94 16.71
C LEU A 865 42.66 -3.19 17.59
N LEU A 866 42.99 -4.38 17.09
CA LEU A 866 42.89 -5.63 17.86
C LEU A 866 43.84 -5.61 19.05
N VAL A 867 45.14 -5.35 18.82
CA VAL A 867 46.16 -5.34 19.88
C VAL A 867 45.86 -4.27 20.93
N GLY A 868 45.55 -3.04 20.51
CA GLY A 868 45.23 -1.96 21.43
C GLY A 868 43.88 -2.14 22.11
N SER A 869 42.89 -2.78 21.48
CA SER A 869 41.63 -3.14 22.15
C SER A 869 41.85 -4.22 23.22
N VAL A 870 42.71 -5.20 22.96
CA VAL A 870 43.11 -6.20 23.96
C VAL A 870 43.82 -5.52 25.12
N VAL A 871 44.82 -4.67 24.87
CA VAL A 871 45.50 -3.92 25.95
C VAL A 871 44.52 -3.04 26.71
N GLY A 872 43.65 -2.33 26.00
CA GLY A 872 42.62 -1.49 26.58
C GLY A 872 41.67 -2.28 27.49
N PHE A 873 41.20 -3.44 27.04
CA PHE A 873 40.26 -4.29 27.78
C PHE A 873 40.90 -5.00 28.97
N LEU A 874 42.15 -5.44 28.83
CA LEU A 874 42.87 -6.17 29.87
C LEU A 874 43.39 -5.26 30.98
N PHE A 875 43.81 -4.03 30.64
CA PHE A 875 44.54 -3.16 31.58
C PHE A 875 43.88 -1.80 31.77
N VAL A 876 43.53 -1.09 30.69
CA VAL A 876 43.10 0.32 30.79
C VAL A 876 41.70 0.43 31.39
N ALA A 877 40.72 -0.29 30.83
CA ALA A 877 39.33 -0.24 31.25
C ALA A 877 39.14 -0.68 32.72
N PRO A 878 39.70 -1.81 33.17
CA PRO A 878 39.59 -2.22 34.58
C PRO A 878 40.21 -1.21 35.53
N THR A 879 41.36 -0.62 35.17
CA THR A 879 42.03 0.38 36.03
C THR A 879 41.20 1.63 36.23
N ILE A 880 40.66 2.20 35.15
CA ILE A 880 39.83 3.42 35.20
C ILE A 880 38.56 3.16 36.01
N ILE A 881 37.87 2.04 35.74
CA ILE A 881 36.62 1.70 36.43
C ILE A 881 36.87 1.40 37.90
N SER A 882 37.96 0.72 38.23
CA SER A 882 38.34 0.47 39.63
C SER A 882 38.58 1.76 40.39
N TRP A 883 39.22 2.74 39.75
CA TRP A 883 39.44 4.06 40.35
C TRP A 883 38.10 4.80 40.58
N LEU A 884 37.18 4.75 39.62
CA LEU A 884 35.83 5.35 39.76
C LEU A 884 34.98 4.64 40.82
N ALA A 885 35.09 3.32 40.93
CA ALA A 885 34.33 2.52 41.89
C ALA A 885 34.84 2.67 43.33
N ALA A 886 36.15 2.89 43.51
CA ALA A 886 36.78 2.93 44.83
C ALA A 886 36.14 3.96 45.78
N ASP A 887 35.85 5.17 45.30
CA ASP A 887 35.19 6.22 46.10
C ASP A 887 33.76 5.83 46.48
N VAL A 888 33.01 5.23 45.55
CA VAL A 888 31.61 4.84 45.78
C VAL A 888 31.50 3.69 46.79
N VAL A 889 32.39 2.69 46.70
CA VAL A 889 32.45 1.58 47.66
C VAL A 889 32.85 2.06 49.05
N GLN A 890 33.79 3.01 49.16
CA GLN A 890 34.20 3.59 50.45
C GLN A 890 33.06 4.30 51.18
N ASN A 891 32.10 4.85 50.45
CA ASN A 891 30.94 5.56 50.99
C ASN A 891 29.71 4.64 51.19
N GLU A 892 29.89 3.31 51.19
CA GLU A 892 28.82 2.30 51.40
C GLU A 892 27.64 2.43 50.43
N MET A 893 27.87 2.98 49.22
CA MET A 893 26.85 3.11 48.19
C MET A 893 26.78 1.86 47.30
N LEU A 894 25.57 1.47 46.89
CA LEU A 894 25.34 0.38 45.94
C LEU A 894 25.65 0.84 44.50
N ILE A 895 26.43 0.06 43.76
CA ILE A 895 26.87 0.40 42.40
C ILE A 895 25.97 -0.30 41.37
N ARG A 896 25.09 0.48 40.73
CA ARG A 896 24.31 0.02 39.57
C ARG A 896 24.73 0.79 38.34
N TYR A 897 25.35 0.09 37.39
CA TYR A 897 25.81 0.68 36.15
C TYR A 897 24.77 0.50 35.05
N ARG A 898 24.28 1.60 34.50
CA ARG A 898 23.46 1.59 33.30
C ARG A 898 24.30 1.12 32.11
N ILE A 899 23.85 0.09 31.39
CA ILE A 899 24.61 -0.49 30.27
C ILE A 899 25.00 0.55 29.22
N ASN A 900 24.12 1.48 28.84
CA ASN A 900 24.49 2.48 27.84
C ASN A 900 25.70 3.31 28.30
N ASN A 901 25.78 3.76 29.55
CA ASN A 901 26.90 4.58 30.01
C ASN A 901 28.17 3.76 30.23
N PHE A 902 28.02 2.61 30.91
CA PHE A 902 29.15 1.73 31.22
C PHE A 902 29.73 1.07 29.99
N GLY A 903 28.87 0.57 29.10
CA GLY A 903 29.25 -0.03 27.83
C GLY A 903 30.05 0.94 26.95
N TRP A 904 29.63 2.22 26.85
CA TRP A 904 30.41 3.23 26.15
C TRP A 904 31.75 3.54 26.83
N LEU A 905 31.79 3.63 28.17
CA LEU A 905 33.05 3.82 28.89
C LEU A 905 34.02 2.67 28.60
N VAL A 906 33.56 1.42 28.68
CA VAL A 906 34.37 0.24 28.33
C VAL A 906 34.78 0.32 26.85
N PHE A 907 33.84 0.52 25.93
CA PHE A 907 34.12 0.62 24.50
C PHE A 907 35.19 1.67 24.17
N PHE A 908 35.11 2.88 24.74
CA PHE A 908 36.10 3.92 24.52
C PHE A 908 37.46 3.60 25.15
N THR A 909 37.48 2.94 26.31
CA THR A 909 38.73 2.54 26.97
C THR A 909 39.35 1.27 26.39
N THR A 910 38.64 0.57 25.50
CA THR A 910 39.14 -0.57 24.74
C THR A 910 39.42 -0.20 23.28
N VAL A 911 38.38 -0.05 22.47
CA VAL A 911 38.43 0.26 21.04
C VAL A 911 39.12 1.61 20.81
N GLY A 912 38.86 2.60 21.67
CA GLY A 912 39.54 3.90 21.59
C GLY A 912 41.05 3.78 21.79
N VAL A 913 41.53 2.92 22.69
CA VAL A 913 42.97 2.65 22.87
C VAL A 913 43.56 1.95 21.64
N GLY A 914 42.80 1.03 21.03
CA GLY A 914 43.10 0.45 19.71
C GLY A 914 43.34 1.51 18.64
N LEU A 915 42.34 2.36 18.40
CA LEU A 915 42.42 3.44 17.42
C LEU A 915 43.55 4.44 17.72
N MET A 916 43.84 4.70 18.99
CA MET A 916 44.93 5.59 19.39
C MET A 916 46.32 5.01 19.05
N LEU A 917 46.49 3.69 19.17
CA LEU A 917 47.72 3.00 18.77
C LEU A 917 47.92 3.05 17.24
N ASP A 918 46.82 3.12 16.48
CA ASP A 918 46.86 3.27 15.03
C ASP A 918 47.26 4.67 14.57
N ILE A 919 47.14 5.72 15.40
CA ILE A 919 47.47 7.09 14.97
C ILE A 919 48.94 7.20 14.54
N PRO A 920 49.95 6.85 15.38
CA PRO A 920 51.35 6.89 14.96
C PRO A 920 51.67 5.98 13.78
N LEU A 921 51.06 4.78 13.72
CA LEU A 921 51.26 3.81 12.63
C LEU A 921 50.72 4.33 11.31
N SER A 922 49.53 4.93 11.32
CA SER A 922 48.88 5.56 10.17
C SER A 922 49.73 6.72 9.66
N MET A 923 50.21 7.57 10.56
CA MET A 923 51.10 8.69 10.20
C MET A 923 52.39 8.21 9.54
N TRP A 924 53.00 7.15 10.07
CA TRP A 924 54.21 6.55 9.50
C TRP A 924 53.96 5.93 8.13
N LEU A 925 52.89 5.14 7.96
CA LEU A 925 52.52 4.55 6.69
C LEU A 925 52.15 5.59 5.64
N PHE A 926 51.42 6.64 6.01
CA PHE A 926 51.02 7.68 5.09
C PHE A 926 52.21 8.51 4.62
N HIS A 927 53.21 8.72 5.48
CA HIS A 927 54.48 9.33 5.07
C HIS A 927 55.28 8.41 4.14
N ARG A 928 55.46 7.14 4.52
CA ARG A 928 56.19 6.16 3.71
C ARG A 928 55.54 5.91 2.34
N GLY A 929 54.20 5.93 2.29
CA GLY A 929 53.40 5.74 1.09
C GLY A 929 53.29 6.97 0.19
N GLY A 930 53.90 8.10 0.57
CA GLY A 930 53.82 9.35 -0.17
C GLY A 930 52.41 9.98 -0.17
N LEU A 931 51.54 9.57 0.77
CA LEU A 931 50.18 10.09 0.90
C LEU A 931 50.18 11.46 1.57
N VAL A 932 50.88 11.58 2.70
CA VAL A 932 50.99 12.84 3.46
C VAL A 932 52.42 12.98 4.01
N PRO A 933 53.20 14.01 3.62
CA PRO A 933 54.57 14.16 4.11
C PRO A 933 54.62 14.69 5.54
N TYR A 934 55.70 14.37 6.26
CA TYR A 934 55.94 14.81 7.64
C TYR A 934 55.79 16.33 7.82
N ARG A 935 56.32 17.13 6.88
CA ARG A 935 56.23 18.60 6.93
C ARG A 935 54.79 19.10 6.97
N SER A 936 53.90 18.49 6.18
CA SER A 936 52.48 18.87 6.14
C SER A 936 51.77 18.51 7.45
N MET A 937 52.03 17.32 8.00
CA MET A 937 51.48 16.92 9.30
C MET A 937 51.95 17.85 10.42
N LYS A 938 53.26 18.16 10.44
CA LYS A 938 53.84 19.07 11.43
C LYS A 938 53.32 20.49 11.28
N ALA A 939 53.15 21.01 10.07
CA ALA A 939 52.65 22.37 9.86
C ALA A 939 51.20 22.50 10.34
N ARG A 940 50.36 21.48 10.10
CA ARG A 940 48.93 21.48 10.40
C ARG A 940 48.55 20.86 11.75
N TRP A 941 49.50 20.76 12.68
CA TRP A 941 49.27 20.08 13.96
C TRP A 941 48.18 20.76 14.80
N ARG A 942 48.03 22.09 14.68
CA ARG A 942 47.02 22.87 15.42
C ARG A 942 45.62 22.56 14.92
N GLU A 943 45.46 22.48 13.61
CA GLU A 943 44.23 22.15 12.92
C GLU A 943 43.78 20.74 13.28
N VAL A 944 44.72 19.79 13.32
CA VAL A 944 44.43 18.42 13.78
C VAL A 944 44.03 18.40 15.24
N THR A 945 44.71 19.11 16.13
CA THR A 945 44.34 19.24 17.54
C THR A 945 42.92 19.80 17.71
N ILE A 946 42.58 20.88 17.01
CA ILE A 946 41.24 21.47 17.05
C ILE A 946 40.20 20.49 16.48
N ALA A 947 40.51 19.81 15.38
CA ALA A 947 39.63 18.80 14.79
C ALA A 947 39.40 17.62 15.73
N VAL A 948 40.45 17.12 16.41
CA VAL A 948 40.35 16.06 17.41
C VAL A 948 39.46 16.49 18.57
N LEU A 949 39.62 17.71 19.08
CA LEU A 949 38.77 18.23 20.14
C LEU A 949 37.32 18.44 19.67
N ALA A 950 37.11 18.88 18.44
CA ALA A 950 35.77 19.03 17.86
C ALA A 950 35.08 17.67 17.68
N VAL A 951 35.79 16.67 17.15
CA VAL A 951 35.29 15.29 17.02
C VAL A 951 35.05 14.68 18.39
N ALA A 952 35.94 14.88 19.36
CA ALA A 952 35.75 14.43 20.74
C ALA A 952 34.53 15.09 21.38
N ALA A 953 34.28 16.37 21.14
CA ALA A 953 33.10 17.07 21.62
C ALA A 953 31.82 16.49 21.02
N LEU A 954 31.82 16.17 19.72
CA LEU A 954 30.69 15.57 19.01
C LEU A 954 30.43 14.11 19.45
N ALA A 955 31.49 13.34 19.70
CA ALA A 955 31.40 11.94 20.09
C ALA A 955 31.18 11.75 21.60
N SER A 956 31.56 12.71 22.44
CA SER A 956 31.43 12.61 23.89
C SER A 956 29.98 12.87 24.33
N PRO A 957 29.32 11.93 25.03
CA PRO A 957 27.90 12.07 25.32
C PRO A 957 27.56 13.21 26.32
N LYS A 958 28.50 13.61 27.20
CA LYS A 958 28.21 14.47 28.36
C LYS A 958 29.44 15.27 28.86
N GLY A 959 29.46 16.56 28.56
CA GLY A 959 30.28 17.57 29.24
C GLY A 959 31.75 17.69 28.79
N ILE A 960 32.34 18.87 29.04
CA ILE A 960 33.70 19.25 28.64
C ILE A 960 34.77 18.27 29.19
N PHE A 961 34.52 17.65 30.34
CA PHE A 961 35.44 16.68 30.94
C PHE A 961 35.62 15.43 30.08
N THR A 962 34.54 14.85 29.55
CA THR A 962 34.64 13.64 28.70
C THR A 962 35.25 13.97 27.33
N MET A 963 34.97 15.16 26.81
CA MET A 963 35.66 15.71 25.63
C MET A 963 37.18 15.77 25.83
N PHE A 964 37.67 16.33 26.95
CA PHE A 964 39.13 16.37 27.20
C PHE A 964 39.72 15.00 27.52
N LEU A 965 38.99 14.16 28.26
CA LEU A 965 39.41 12.79 28.59
C LEU A 965 39.66 11.97 27.33
N LEU A 966 38.87 12.18 26.27
CA LEU A 966 39.04 11.50 24.98
C LEU A 966 40.02 12.25 24.05
N GLY A 967 39.94 13.58 23.99
CA GLY A 967 40.73 14.39 23.07
C GLY A 967 42.21 14.46 23.44
N VAL A 968 42.55 14.64 24.72
CA VAL A 968 43.95 14.81 25.16
C VAL A 968 44.82 13.61 24.84
N PRO A 969 44.39 12.36 25.11
CA PRO A 969 45.20 11.20 24.74
C PRO A 969 45.38 11.05 23.23
N ILE A 970 44.35 11.32 22.41
CA ILE A 970 44.45 11.30 20.95
C ILE A 970 45.46 12.35 20.45
N MET A 971 45.42 13.56 21.01
CA MET A 971 46.40 14.61 20.70
C MET A 971 47.82 14.20 21.09
N ALA A 972 47.99 13.54 22.24
CA ALA A 972 49.28 13.02 22.67
C ALA A 972 49.82 11.94 21.72
N CYS A 973 48.96 11.02 21.26
CA CYS A 973 49.31 10.02 20.24
C CYS A 973 49.72 10.66 18.91
N TYR A 974 49.03 11.70 18.46
CA TYR A 974 49.42 12.46 17.27
C TYR A 974 50.79 13.13 17.45
N GLY A 975 51.03 13.75 18.61
CA GLY A 975 52.33 14.33 18.96
C GLY A 975 53.46 13.29 19.00
N LEU A 976 53.17 12.10 19.55
CA LEU A 976 54.09 10.95 19.54
C LEU A 976 54.37 10.46 18.12
N GLY A 977 53.36 10.42 17.25
CA GLY A 977 53.53 10.14 15.81
C GLY A 977 54.44 11.15 15.11
N LEU A 978 54.30 12.44 15.40
CA LEU A 978 55.23 13.47 14.89
C LEU A 978 56.66 13.28 15.40
N ALA A 979 56.84 12.85 16.66
CA ALA A 979 58.15 12.59 17.23
C ALA A 979 58.83 11.37 16.58
N ILE A 980 58.08 10.28 16.36
CA ILE A 980 58.55 9.09 15.65
C ILE A 980 58.94 9.44 14.21
N LEU A 981 58.08 10.16 13.49
CA LEU A 981 58.37 10.60 12.13
C LEU A 981 59.60 11.51 12.07
N ARG A 982 59.78 12.40 13.05
CA ARG A 982 60.98 13.26 13.12
C ARG A 982 62.25 12.43 13.22
N LEU A 983 62.25 11.40 14.07
CA LEU A 983 63.38 10.47 14.20
C LEU A 983 63.59 9.67 12.91
N TYR A 984 62.51 9.19 12.30
CA TYR A 984 62.56 8.45 11.04
C TYR A 984 63.15 9.27 9.89
N VAL A 985 62.69 10.51 9.71
CA VAL A 985 63.20 11.44 8.68
C VAL A 985 64.67 11.80 8.96
N ALA A 986 65.04 12.01 10.23
CA ALA A 986 66.43 12.29 10.60
C ALA A 986 67.38 11.13 10.28
N VAL A 987 66.91 9.88 10.34
CA VAL A 987 67.71 8.68 10.03
C VAL A 987 67.69 8.34 8.53
N SER A 988 66.55 8.50 7.86
CA SER A 988 66.39 8.12 6.45
C SER A 988 66.82 9.20 5.45
N GLY A 989 66.88 10.46 5.87
CA GLY A 989 67.18 11.60 4.99
C GLY A 989 66.04 11.95 4.01
N ASP A 990 64.92 11.23 4.06
CA ASP A 990 63.78 11.44 3.17
C ASP A 990 62.78 12.42 3.80
N GLU A 991 62.91 13.71 3.47
CA GLU A 991 62.03 14.74 4.01
C GLU A 991 60.63 14.75 3.37
N GLY A 992 60.41 13.93 2.34
CA GLY A 992 59.20 13.95 1.50
C GLY A 992 59.13 15.19 0.62
N ARG A 993 59.04 15.01 -0.71
CA ARG A 993 58.82 16.13 -1.63
C ARG A 993 57.38 16.65 -1.51
N PRO A 994 57.15 17.97 -1.49
CA PRO A 994 55.80 18.52 -1.53
C PRO A 994 55.07 18.06 -2.80
N PRO A 995 53.73 17.93 -2.78
CA PRO A 995 52.99 17.58 -3.98
C PRO A 995 53.26 18.66 -5.04
N LEU A 996 53.90 18.26 -6.13
CA LEU A 996 54.01 19.09 -7.31
C LEU A 996 52.57 19.31 -7.80
N LEU A 997 52.11 20.56 -7.76
CA LEU A 997 50.95 20.96 -8.53
C LEU A 997 51.29 20.65 -9.98
N SER A 998 50.65 19.65 -10.57
CA SER A 998 50.78 19.33 -11.99
C SER A 998 50.29 20.55 -12.77
N GLY A 999 51.23 21.35 -13.25
CA GLY A 999 50.96 22.62 -13.93
C GLY A 999 52.16 23.56 -14.09
N GLN A 1000 53.32 23.30 -13.49
CA GLN A 1000 54.54 24.04 -13.79
C GLN A 1000 55.67 23.08 -14.20
N GLU A 1001 55.58 22.59 -15.44
CA GLU A 1001 56.79 22.50 -16.26
C GLU A 1001 57.13 23.93 -16.71
N ALA A 1002 58.25 24.43 -16.21
CA ALA A 1002 58.98 25.56 -16.76
C ALA A 1002 60.44 25.45 -16.29
N ASP A 1003 61.19 24.56 -16.94
CA ASP A 1003 62.41 24.86 -17.73
C ASP A 1003 63.02 23.55 -18.27
#